data_AF-A0A7S4AE06-F1
#
_entry.id   AF-A0A7S4AE06-F1
#
_cell.length_a   1.000
_cell.length_b   1.000
_cell.length_c   1.000
_cell.angle_alpha   90.00
_cell.angle_beta   90.00
_cell.angle_gamma   90.00
#
_symmetry.space_group_name_H-M   'P 1'
#
loop_
_entity.id
_entity.type
_entity.pdbx_description
1 polymer ?
#
loop_
_entity_poly.entity_id
_entity_poly.type
_entity_poly.pdbx_seq_one_letter_code
_entity_poly.pdbx_strand_id
1 'polypeptide(L)'
;AKAKKAEEEAAAAKKAKEEAEAKAKVEAEARKKAEEEAAAAKKAKEETAAKAAAEIEARRKVEVVKAEAKKKAEEEVAAANKAKQEAEAKAKIEAEARKKAEEEAAAAMKAKEDVEAKAKIEAAARQKVEEDAAAAKEEAEAKAAAKAIATAKEEAAAKAKATAEAKNSEEVAAAAMKAKEGAEAKVATEAAAIAKEQAAAQAKAIAEAEAKKKAEEVSTAAKKANEDAEAKIEAEAREKAEKEAAAAKKAKQEAKAKAEAEVKAAMEFEARKKLEDEAAAKAEAEVKKKAEEEAAAEALQKTEARKKAEEEAAAAKKVEEEAVSKTEAREKIEEAAARANAKAEVETQRKAGEAQAKRAFLMNGQQKEDVRISELERLEKEFGLSGPSEVLKENGTYFSAPENRGQSTESRKIKSKSQVLHDNGTLNKIRQKYEVIENEQSEVAARLSELERMQEQKVKDLNLKEQASSEHLQFLAETTRDANAQISKVDEIVTSPEENWLDHEEHKLAHEITQTDELYTPAEHVYASTALLMKEVMGPSLENYSAKEGFFSERDATVHAGNTLSVPVRVSTPGTIVEFSIEKKSYDFGFAITAFMDGGTVEKIKEISSFGKKTDSERIVVPAGCAPCTMQFKFANNYSTLLEKVQLDYKIRVIPPSAETIKLGRRRRAKSSLQLLESELSSQREILKTSNSQVAELEREAMELQNEIINKGAKVEAIRADEERLKKLMGSLGPQTLTKKVDSGKFFNDF
;
A
#
# COMPACT_ATOMS: atom_id res chain seq x y z
N ALA A 1 100.91 -20.58 73.58
CA ALA A 1 100.78 -19.29 72.87
C ALA A 1 100.25 -19.44 71.43
N LYS A 2 100.87 -20.25 70.56
CA LYS A 2 100.40 -20.42 69.15
C LYS A 2 99.02 -21.08 69.00
N ALA A 3 98.64 -22.02 69.86
CA ALA A 3 97.32 -22.69 69.80
C ALA A 3 96.15 -21.75 70.19
N LYS A 4 96.31 -20.91 71.23
CA LYS A 4 95.29 -19.93 71.63
C LYS A 4 95.05 -18.84 70.58
N LYS A 5 96.09 -18.41 69.87
CA LYS A 5 95.95 -17.41 68.79
C LYS A 5 95.19 -17.97 67.58
N ALA A 6 95.40 -19.24 67.23
CA ALA A 6 94.67 -19.89 66.15
C ALA A 6 93.19 -20.11 66.48
N GLU A 7 92.86 -20.40 67.74
CA GLU A 7 91.48 -20.60 68.19
C GLU A 7 90.69 -19.29 68.25
N GLU A 8 91.32 -18.19 68.68
CA GLU A 8 90.69 -16.86 68.71
C GLU A 8 90.47 -16.29 67.30
N GLU A 9 91.41 -16.52 66.38
CA GLU A 9 91.30 -16.10 64.97
C GLU A 9 90.25 -16.94 64.22
N ALA A 10 90.11 -18.24 64.53
CA ALA A 10 89.05 -19.09 64.02
C ALA A 10 87.66 -18.69 64.56
N ALA A 11 87.57 -18.31 65.84
CA ALA A 11 86.33 -17.82 66.44
C ALA A 11 85.89 -16.46 65.86
N ALA A 12 86.84 -15.55 65.64
CA ALA A 12 86.58 -14.26 65.00
C ALA A 12 86.16 -14.42 63.52
N ALA A 13 86.82 -15.31 62.78
CA ALA A 13 86.45 -15.61 61.39
C ALA A 13 85.07 -16.27 61.28
N LYS A 14 84.70 -17.13 62.23
CA LYS A 14 83.38 -17.77 62.26
C LYS A 14 82.27 -16.77 62.58
N LYS A 15 82.52 -15.86 63.54
CA LYS A 15 81.56 -14.80 63.90
C LYS A 15 81.39 -13.77 62.76
N ALA A 16 82.46 -13.39 62.08
CA ALA A 16 82.40 -12.50 60.92
C ALA A 16 81.64 -13.14 59.74
N LYS A 17 81.76 -14.47 59.56
CA LYS A 17 81.04 -15.19 58.51
C LYS A 17 79.55 -15.34 58.81
N GLU A 18 79.17 -15.60 60.06
CA GLU A 18 77.77 -15.65 60.49
C GLU A 18 77.09 -14.27 60.41
N GLU A 19 77.79 -13.19 60.75
CA GLU A 19 77.26 -11.82 60.65
C GLU A 19 77.10 -11.38 59.19
N ALA A 20 78.04 -11.75 58.31
CA ALA A 20 77.92 -11.50 56.87
C ALA A 20 76.76 -12.30 56.23
N GLU A 21 76.55 -13.55 56.65
CA GLU A 21 75.46 -14.39 56.14
C GLU A 21 74.09 -13.90 56.64
N ALA A 22 74.00 -13.44 57.89
CA ALA A 22 72.77 -12.85 58.43
C ALA A 22 72.41 -11.54 57.70
N LYS A 23 73.40 -10.68 57.43
CA LYS A 23 73.18 -9.41 56.71
C LYS A 23 72.80 -9.65 55.25
N ALA A 24 73.39 -10.66 54.59
CA ALA A 24 73.03 -11.04 53.23
C ALA A 24 71.62 -11.63 53.12
N LYS A 25 71.15 -12.38 54.13
CA LYS A 25 69.78 -12.91 54.16
C LYS A 25 68.74 -11.80 54.33
N VAL A 26 68.98 -10.83 55.22
CA VAL A 26 68.07 -9.70 55.43
C VAL A 26 68.01 -8.78 54.20
N GLU A 27 69.14 -8.53 53.54
CA GLU A 27 69.16 -7.72 52.30
C GLU A 27 68.49 -8.43 51.12
N ALA A 28 68.66 -9.75 51.00
CA ALA A 28 67.98 -10.54 49.96
C ALA A 28 66.46 -10.60 50.15
N GLU A 29 66.00 -10.69 51.40
CA GLU A 29 64.56 -10.69 51.72
C GLU A 29 63.93 -9.30 51.51
N ALA A 30 64.64 -8.22 51.84
CA ALA A 30 64.21 -6.85 51.55
C ALA A 30 64.13 -6.56 50.04
N ARG A 31 65.08 -7.07 49.23
CA ARG A 31 65.02 -6.93 47.77
C ARG A 31 63.86 -7.71 47.15
N LYS A 32 63.58 -8.94 47.61
CA LYS A 32 62.43 -9.70 47.13
C LYS A 32 61.10 -9.01 47.42
N LYS A 33 60.96 -8.42 48.62
CA LYS A 33 59.74 -7.69 48.98
C LYS A 33 59.55 -6.40 48.18
N ALA A 34 60.63 -5.68 47.89
CA ALA A 34 60.59 -4.49 47.04
C ALA A 34 60.29 -4.82 45.56
N GLU A 35 60.80 -5.94 45.06
CA GLU A 35 60.56 -6.40 43.68
C GLU A 35 59.12 -6.89 43.49
N GLU A 36 58.54 -7.57 44.50
CA GLU A 36 57.15 -8.04 44.48
C GLU A 36 56.15 -6.87 44.58
N GLU A 37 56.45 -5.84 45.38
CA GLU A 37 55.65 -4.62 45.47
C GLU A 37 55.73 -3.77 44.18
N ALA A 38 56.92 -3.69 43.55
CA ALA A 38 57.09 -3.04 42.26
C ALA A 38 56.34 -3.77 41.13
N ALA A 39 56.31 -5.10 41.15
CA ALA A 39 55.55 -5.90 40.19
C ALA A 39 54.03 -5.73 40.37
N ALA A 40 53.53 -5.68 41.61
CA ALA A 40 52.13 -5.41 41.91
C ALA A 40 51.70 -4.00 41.47
N ALA A 41 52.55 -2.99 41.71
CA ALA A 41 52.29 -1.61 41.28
C ALA A 41 52.31 -1.46 39.75
N LYS A 42 53.16 -2.22 39.05
CA LYS A 42 53.20 -2.23 37.57
C LYS A 42 51.93 -2.87 36.98
N LYS A 43 51.46 -3.98 37.57
CA LYS A 43 50.24 -4.67 37.13
C LYS A 43 48.98 -3.83 37.38
N ALA A 44 48.90 -3.09 38.49
CA ALA A 44 47.80 -2.17 38.76
C ALA A 44 47.79 -0.95 37.81
N LYS A 45 48.96 -0.43 37.42
CA LYS A 45 49.07 0.64 36.41
C LYS A 45 48.70 0.16 35.01
N GLU A 46 49.03 -1.08 34.67
CA GLU A 46 48.68 -1.66 33.37
C GLU A 46 47.17 -1.97 33.27
N GLU A 47 46.53 -2.44 34.35
CA GLU A 47 45.09 -2.67 34.38
C GLU A 47 44.28 -1.36 34.34
N THR A 48 44.74 -0.30 35.02
CA THR A 48 44.10 1.03 34.95
C THR A 48 44.32 1.71 33.60
N ALA A 49 45.48 1.52 32.97
CA ALA A 49 45.72 1.99 31.60
C ALA A 49 44.86 1.23 30.57
N ALA A 50 44.67 -0.08 30.73
CA ALA A 50 43.80 -0.88 29.86
C ALA A 50 42.32 -0.49 30.00
N LYS A 51 41.84 -0.23 31.22
CA LYS A 51 40.48 0.28 31.46
C LYS A 51 40.27 1.69 30.89
N ALA A 52 41.26 2.58 31.02
CA ALA A 52 41.18 3.92 30.43
C ALA A 52 41.23 3.89 28.90
N ALA A 53 42.05 3.02 28.30
CA ALA A 53 42.09 2.83 26.84
C ALA A 53 40.76 2.27 26.30
N ALA A 54 40.16 1.30 26.99
CA ALA A 54 38.86 0.75 26.63
C ALA A 54 37.72 1.78 26.74
N GLU A 55 37.73 2.63 27.77
CA GLU A 55 36.73 3.71 27.90
C GLU A 55 36.88 4.79 26.81
N ILE A 56 38.11 5.15 26.44
CA ILE A 56 38.38 6.09 25.34
C ILE A 56 37.94 5.51 24.00
N GLU A 57 38.17 4.22 23.76
CA GLU A 57 37.73 3.54 22.55
C GLU A 57 36.19 3.43 22.48
N ALA A 58 35.53 3.15 23.61
CA ALA A 58 34.07 3.13 23.70
C ALA A 58 33.46 4.52 23.43
N ARG A 59 34.04 5.60 24.00
CA ARG A 59 33.61 6.97 23.72
C ARG A 59 33.82 7.36 22.25
N ARG A 60 34.94 6.96 21.63
CA ARG A 60 35.19 7.19 20.19
C ARG A 60 34.17 6.48 19.31
N LYS A 61 33.80 5.22 19.61
CA LYS A 61 32.77 4.49 18.85
C LYS A 61 31.40 5.17 18.95
N VAL A 62 31.01 5.64 20.14
CA VAL A 62 29.76 6.39 20.33
C VAL A 62 29.79 7.73 19.58
N GLU A 63 30.92 8.43 19.57
CA GLU A 63 31.06 9.70 18.85
C GLU A 63 31.04 9.53 17.32
N VAL A 64 31.65 8.46 16.79
CA VAL A 64 31.59 8.10 15.36
C VAL A 64 30.16 7.76 14.94
N VAL A 65 29.44 6.94 15.73
CA VAL A 65 28.03 6.61 15.45
C VAL A 65 27.15 7.85 15.48
N LYS A 66 27.38 8.78 16.42
CA LYS A 66 26.63 10.04 16.51
C LYS A 66 26.94 10.99 15.35
N ALA A 67 28.18 11.00 14.86
CA ALA A 67 28.60 11.79 13.71
C ALA A 67 28.03 11.23 12.38
N GLU A 68 28.00 9.89 12.23
CA GLU A 68 27.39 9.22 11.07
C GLU A 68 25.86 9.39 11.05
N ALA A 69 25.20 9.30 12.20
CA ALA A 69 23.76 9.57 12.32
C ALA A 69 23.42 11.02 11.96
N LYS A 70 24.26 11.98 12.38
CA LYS A 70 24.07 13.40 12.03
C LYS A 70 24.29 13.65 10.52
N LYS A 71 25.30 13.01 9.90
CA LYS A 71 25.53 13.10 8.45
C LYS A 71 24.38 12.48 7.65
N LYS A 72 23.85 11.32 8.05
CA LYS A 72 22.70 10.69 7.37
C LYS A 72 21.44 11.55 7.48
N ALA A 73 21.17 12.14 8.65
CA ALA A 73 20.03 13.05 8.82
C ALA A 73 20.17 14.34 7.98
N GLU A 74 21.38 14.89 7.87
CA GLU A 74 21.65 16.09 7.07
C GLU A 74 21.57 15.79 5.55
N GLU A 75 22.02 14.62 5.11
CA GLU A 75 21.91 14.15 3.72
C GLU A 75 20.46 13.82 3.33
N GLU A 76 19.67 13.25 4.24
CA GLU A 76 18.24 12.98 4.02
C GLU A 76 17.41 14.28 3.92
N VAL A 77 17.71 15.28 4.77
CA VAL A 77 17.08 16.61 4.67
C VAL A 77 17.49 17.33 3.38
N ALA A 78 18.75 17.21 2.95
CA ALA A 78 19.22 17.77 1.68
C ALA A 78 18.56 17.08 0.46
N ALA A 79 18.41 15.75 0.49
CA ALA A 79 17.72 14.99 -0.54
C ALA A 79 16.22 15.32 -0.60
N ALA A 80 15.56 15.44 0.56
CA ALA A 80 14.15 15.82 0.64
C ALA A 80 13.88 17.25 0.11
N ASN A 81 14.79 18.19 0.36
CA ASN A 81 14.67 19.55 -0.15
C ASN A 81 14.91 19.62 -1.68
N LYS A 82 15.88 18.85 -2.20
CA LYS A 82 16.11 18.75 -3.65
C LYS A 82 14.92 18.09 -4.37
N ALA A 83 14.34 17.04 -3.79
CA ALA A 83 13.14 16.38 -4.32
C ALA A 83 11.92 17.31 -4.33
N LYS A 84 11.73 18.13 -3.28
CA LYS A 84 10.66 19.15 -3.26
C LYS A 84 10.84 20.23 -4.33
N GLN A 85 12.07 20.69 -4.56
CA GLN A 85 12.36 21.69 -5.61
C GLN A 85 12.17 21.12 -7.03
N GLU A 86 12.56 19.87 -7.28
CA GLU A 86 12.33 19.21 -8.58
C GLU A 86 10.85 18.90 -8.82
N ALA A 87 10.08 18.55 -7.77
CA ALA A 87 8.64 18.35 -7.85
C ALA A 87 7.89 19.68 -8.13
N GLU A 88 8.29 20.78 -7.50
CA GLU A 88 7.68 22.10 -7.74
C GLU A 88 8.01 22.63 -9.15
N ALA A 89 9.22 22.36 -9.65
CA ALA A 89 9.61 22.71 -11.03
C ALA A 89 8.84 21.90 -12.08
N LYS A 90 8.66 20.59 -11.87
CA LYS A 90 7.83 19.75 -12.75
C LYS A 90 6.36 20.15 -12.73
N ALA A 91 5.81 20.49 -11.56
CA ALA A 91 4.42 20.94 -11.45
C ALA A 91 4.16 22.28 -12.18
N LYS A 92 5.13 23.20 -12.20
CA LYS A 92 5.01 24.46 -12.97
C LYS A 92 5.05 24.22 -14.49
N ILE A 93 5.93 23.33 -14.96
CA ILE A 93 6.03 22.97 -16.39
C ILE A 93 4.77 22.22 -16.86
N GLU A 94 4.24 21.31 -16.04
CA GLU A 94 3.03 20.54 -16.37
C GLU A 94 1.77 21.41 -16.36
N ALA A 95 1.66 22.37 -15.44
CA ALA A 95 0.57 23.33 -15.42
C ALA A 95 0.57 24.26 -16.65
N GLU A 96 1.74 24.67 -17.13
CA GLU A 96 1.87 25.50 -18.35
C GLU A 96 1.57 24.68 -19.62
N ALA A 97 2.02 23.43 -19.70
CA ALA A 97 1.69 22.51 -20.79
C ALA A 97 0.19 22.20 -20.85
N ARG A 98 -0.47 22.04 -19.70
CA ARG A 98 -1.92 21.79 -19.62
C ARG A 98 -2.75 22.98 -20.08
N LYS A 99 -2.35 24.21 -19.75
CA LYS A 99 -3.00 25.43 -20.27
C LYS A 99 -2.89 25.54 -21.79
N LYS A 100 -1.72 25.21 -22.36
CA LYS A 100 -1.51 25.24 -23.80
C LYS A 100 -2.30 24.16 -24.55
N ALA A 101 -2.44 22.97 -23.96
CA ALA A 101 -3.25 21.88 -24.52
C ALA A 101 -4.77 22.16 -24.41
N GLU A 102 -5.22 22.81 -23.34
CA GLU A 102 -6.62 23.20 -23.17
C GLU A 102 -7.04 24.30 -24.16
N GLU A 103 -6.13 25.24 -24.46
CA GLU A 103 -6.35 26.29 -25.46
C GLU A 103 -6.40 25.72 -26.90
N GLU A 104 -5.56 24.74 -27.21
CA GLU A 104 -5.55 24.04 -28.50
C GLU A 104 -6.78 23.12 -28.67
N ALA A 105 -7.24 22.46 -27.60
CA ALA A 105 -8.46 21.66 -27.61
C ALA A 105 -9.73 22.53 -27.79
N ALA A 106 -9.76 23.72 -27.19
CA ALA A 106 -10.85 24.68 -27.38
C ALA A 106 -10.88 25.22 -28.83
N ALA A 107 -9.72 25.43 -29.46
CA ALA A 107 -9.64 25.80 -30.88
C ALA A 107 -10.11 24.66 -31.81
N ALA A 108 -9.77 23.41 -31.49
CA ALA A 108 -10.20 22.24 -32.26
C ALA A 108 -11.71 21.96 -32.12
N MET A 109 -12.34 22.26 -30.98
CA MET A 109 -13.80 22.17 -30.83
C MET A 109 -14.54 23.19 -31.69
N LYS A 110 -14.09 24.45 -31.73
CA LYS A 110 -14.68 25.47 -32.62
C LYS A 110 -14.56 25.10 -34.11
N ALA A 111 -13.44 24.50 -34.51
CA ALA A 111 -13.26 24.02 -35.89
C ALA A 111 -14.16 22.82 -36.23
N LYS A 112 -14.51 21.97 -35.26
CA LYS A 112 -15.44 20.84 -35.47
C LYS A 112 -16.89 21.29 -35.55
N GLU A 113 -17.31 22.30 -34.78
CA GLU A 113 -18.65 22.88 -34.87
C GLU A 113 -18.93 23.49 -36.27
N ASP A 114 -17.95 24.18 -36.86
CA ASP A 114 -18.09 24.76 -38.20
C ASP A 114 -18.15 23.69 -39.32
N VAL A 115 -17.45 22.57 -39.15
CA VAL A 115 -17.51 21.44 -40.11
C VAL A 115 -18.82 20.66 -39.96
N GLU A 116 -19.33 20.48 -38.75
CA GLU A 116 -20.60 19.79 -38.49
C GLU A 116 -21.81 20.60 -38.98
N ALA A 117 -21.77 21.94 -38.86
CA ALA A 117 -22.78 22.83 -39.44
C ALA A 117 -22.81 22.75 -40.97
N LYS A 118 -21.64 22.64 -41.62
CA LYS A 118 -21.52 22.50 -43.08
C LYS A 118 -22.00 21.12 -43.57
N ALA A 119 -21.71 20.06 -42.81
CA ALA A 119 -22.15 18.70 -43.11
C ALA A 119 -23.67 18.51 -42.96
N LYS A 120 -24.30 19.17 -41.99
CA LYS A 120 -25.77 19.14 -41.82
C LYS A 120 -26.51 19.84 -42.97
N ILE A 121 -25.93 20.90 -43.55
CA ILE A 121 -26.48 21.57 -44.73
C ILE A 121 -26.35 20.69 -45.99
N GLU A 122 -25.23 19.97 -46.15
CA GLU A 122 -25.02 19.06 -47.29
C GLU A 122 -25.86 17.78 -47.19
N ALA A 123 -26.06 17.23 -46.00
CA ALA A 123 -26.90 16.04 -45.78
C ALA A 123 -28.39 16.33 -46.04
N ALA A 124 -28.89 17.51 -45.64
CA ALA A 124 -30.26 17.94 -45.93
C ALA A 124 -30.50 18.18 -47.43
N ALA A 125 -29.46 18.55 -48.20
CA ALA A 125 -29.54 18.66 -49.64
C ALA A 125 -29.54 17.28 -50.34
N ARG A 126 -28.85 16.28 -49.80
CA ARG A 126 -28.83 14.91 -50.36
C ARG A 126 -30.12 14.14 -50.07
N GLN A 127 -30.72 14.29 -48.88
CA GLN A 127 -32.01 13.65 -48.57
C GLN A 127 -33.14 14.11 -49.50
N LYS A 128 -33.17 15.38 -49.90
CA LYS A 128 -34.17 15.88 -50.86
C LYS A 128 -34.01 15.32 -52.27
N VAL A 129 -32.79 14.97 -52.68
CA VAL A 129 -32.53 14.37 -54.00
C VAL A 129 -32.83 12.86 -53.99
N GLU A 130 -32.66 12.20 -52.85
CA GLU A 130 -32.90 10.77 -52.69
C GLU A 130 -34.40 10.44 -52.51
N GLU A 131 -35.17 11.33 -51.89
CA GLU A 131 -36.63 11.19 -51.72
C GLU A 131 -37.37 11.34 -53.07
N ASP A 132 -36.93 12.26 -53.94
CA ASP A 132 -37.46 12.41 -55.31
C ASP A 132 -37.06 11.21 -56.23
N ALA A 133 -35.91 10.58 -55.99
CA ALA A 133 -35.47 9.41 -56.75
C ALA A 133 -36.17 8.10 -56.32
N ALA A 134 -36.55 7.99 -55.04
CA ALA A 134 -37.30 6.84 -54.52
C ALA A 134 -38.76 6.83 -55.02
N ALA A 135 -39.42 7.99 -55.05
CA ALA A 135 -40.79 8.11 -55.57
C ALA A 135 -40.90 7.73 -57.06
N ALA A 136 -39.89 8.04 -57.88
CA ALA A 136 -39.85 7.68 -59.29
C ALA A 136 -39.64 6.16 -59.54
N LYS A 137 -39.03 5.45 -58.58
CA LYS A 137 -38.75 4.02 -58.69
C LYS A 137 -39.95 3.17 -58.25
N GLU A 138 -40.70 3.62 -57.25
CA GLU A 138 -41.89 2.94 -56.74
C GLU A 138 -43.07 3.00 -57.73
N GLU A 139 -43.22 4.11 -58.48
CA GLU A 139 -44.24 4.23 -59.52
C GLU A 139 -43.95 3.34 -60.76
N ALA A 140 -42.67 3.05 -61.02
CA ALA A 140 -42.25 2.16 -62.11
C ALA A 140 -42.47 0.67 -61.79
N GLU A 141 -42.22 0.26 -60.55
CA GLU A 141 -42.44 -1.13 -60.10
C GLU A 141 -43.93 -1.48 -59.97
N ALA A 142 -44.78 -0.53 -59.55
CA ALA A 142 -46.23 -0.74 -59.47
C ALA A 142 -46.87 -0.94 -60.86
N LYS A 143 -46.37 -0.27 -61.91
CA LYS A 143 -46.84 -0.44 -63.30
C LYS A 143 -46.33 -1.74 -63.95
N ALA A 144 -45.18 -2.27 -63.51
CA ALA A 144 -44.65 -3.56 -64.01
C ALA A 144 -45.38 -4.77 -63.39
N ALA A 145 -45.69 -4.71 -62.09
CA ALA A 145 -46.41 -5.79 -61.39
C ALA A 145 -47.86 -5.94 -61.89
N ALA A 146 -48.55 -4.84 -62.20
CA ALA A 146 -49.91 -4.87 -62.74
C ALA A 146 -49.99 -5.50 -64.15
N LYS A 147 -48.93 -5.40 -64.96
CA LYS A 147 -48.87 -5.97 -66.31
C LYS A 147 -48.57 -7.48 -66.31
N ALA A 148 -47.82 -7.97 -65.32
CA ALA A 148 -47.50 -9.40 -65.17
C ALA A 148 -48.68 -10.24 -64.63
N ILE A 149 -49.52 -9.65 -63.77
CA ILE A 149 -50.70 -10.34 -63.22
C ILE A 149 -51.83 -10.47 -64.27
N ALA A 150 -51.89 -9.57 -65.26
CA ALA A 150 -52.84 -9.65 -66.37
C ALA A 150 -52.49 -10.77 -67.38
N THR A 151 -51.20 -10.98 -67.69
CA THR A 151 -50.77 -12.02 -68.64
C THR A 151 -50.81 -13.43 -68.05
N ALA A 152 -50.61 -13.59 -66.74
CA ALA A 152 -50.67 -14.90 -66.07
C ALA A 152 -52.10 -15.45 -65.92
N LYS A 153 -53.13 -14.58 -65.92
CA LYS A 153 -54.54 -15.01 -65.87
C LYS A 153 -55.11 -15.43 -67.22
N GLU A 154 -54.54 -14.98 -68.35
CA GLU A 154 -54.94 -15.44 -69.69
C GLU A 154 -54.27 -16.78 -70.09
N GLU A 155 -53.07 -17.08 -69.60
CA GLU A 155 -52.35 -18.32 -69.94
C GLU A 155 -52.81 -19.55 -69.14
N ALA A 156 -53.37 -19.34 -67.94
CA ALA A 156 -53.93 -20.41 -67.10
C ALA A 156 -55.36 -20.86 -67.52
N ALA A 157 -56.08 -20.04 -68.29
CA ALA A 157 -57.41 -20.37 -68.81
C ALA A 157 -57.39 -21.16 -70.14
N ALA A 158 -56.23 -21.24 -70.82
CA ALA A 158 -56.09 -21.88 -72.13
C ALA A 158 -55.57 -23.34 -72.09
N LYS A 159 -55.14 -23.87 -70.94
CA LYS A 159 -54.66 -25.26 -70.80
C LYS A 159 -55.62 -26.21 -70.05
N ALA A 160 -56.86 -25.80 -69.81
CA ALA A 160 -57.90 -26.62 -69.17
C ALA A 160 -59.05 -27.02 -70.13
N LYS A 161 -58.77 -27.09 -71.44
CA LYS A 161 -59.70 -27.58 -72.47
C LYS A 161 -58.96 -28.24 -73.63
N ALA A 162 -58.19 -29.29 -73.34
CA ALA A 162 -57.79 -30.29 -74.33
C ALA A 162 -57.37 -31.57 -73.60
N THR A 163 -57.71 -32.71 -74.20
CA THR A 163 -57.38 -34.09 -73.80
C THR A 163 -58.17 -34.66 -72.61
N ALA A 164 -59.46 -34.86 -72.84
CA ALA A 164 -60.09 -36.12 -72.51
C ALA A 164 -59.50 -37.25 -73.38
N GLU A 165 -59.63 -38.50 -72.90
CA GLU A 165 -59.26 -39.78 -73.53
C GLU A 165 -57.82 -40.29 -73.30
N ALA A 166 -57.63 -41.12 -72.27
CA ALA A 166 -57.54 -42.58 -72.44
C ALA A 166 -57.20 -43.30 -71.12
N LYS A 167 -58.14 -44.16 -70.70
CA LYS A 167 -57.98 -45.53 -70.15
C LYS A 167 -57.22 -45.73 -68.80
N ASN A 168 -57.98 -46.32 -67.86
CA ASN A 168 -57.70 -47.51 -67.01
C ASN A 168 -56.24 -47.76 -66.61
N SER A 169 -55.87 -48.01 -65.35
CA SER A 169 -56.50 -48.83 -64.32
C SER A 169 -55.66 -48.72 -63.03
N GLU A 170 -56.25 -49.13 -61.91
CA GLU A 170 -55.59 -49.46 -60.64
C GLU A 170 -55.15 -48.31 -59.72
N GLU A 171 -55.32 -48.59 -58.43
CA GLU A 171 -54.90 -47.82 -57.26
C GLU A 171 -55.89 -46.78 -56.71
N VAL A 172 -57.06 -47.31 -56.34
CA VAL A 172 -57.95 -46.84 -55.26
C VAL A 172 -57.46 -47.54 -53.98
N ALA A 173 -57.27 -46.95 -52.80
CA ALA A 173 -57.79 -45.74 -52.18
C ALA A 173 -56.78 -45.31 -51.09
N ALA A 174 -56.39 -44.04 -50.99
CA ALA A 174 -57.20 -42.90 -50.58
C ALA A 174 -57.37 -42.82 -49.05
N ALA A 175 -56.46 -42.05 -48.45
CA ALA A 175 -56.70 -41.33 -47.22
C ALA A 175 -57.55 -40.06 -47.49
N ALA A 176 -58.46 -39.82 -46.56
CA ALA A 176 -58.96 -38.51 -46.14
C ALA A 176 -59.97 -37.75 -47.02
N MET A 177 -61.17 -37.69 -46.45
CA MET A 177 -62.01 -36.51 -46.24
C MET A 177 -62.78 -35.92 -47.42
N LYS A 178 -64.08 -36.21 -47.44
CA LYS A 178 -65.11 -35.17 -47.56
C LYS A 178 -66.24 -35.43 -46.58
N ALA A 179 -66.54 -34.40 -45.78
CA ALA A 179 -67.67 -34.32 -44.88
C ALA A 179 -68.86 -33.66 -45.60
N LYS A 180 -70.06 -34.11 -45.21
CA LYS A 180 -71.40 -33.50 -45.42
C LYS A 180 -71.90 -33.55 -46.86
N GLU A 181 -73.09 -33.99 -47.22
CA GLU A 181 -74.38 -34.36 -46.60
C GLU A 181 -75.01 -35.35 -47.64
N GLY A 182 -75.93 -36.26 -47.38
CA GLY A 182 -76.79 -36.60 -46.27
C GLY A 182 -77.77 -37.69 -46.79
N ALA A 183 -78.35 -38.46 -45.86
CA ALA A 183 -79.47 -39.41 -46.03
C ALA A 183 -79.19 -40.68 -46.87
N GLU A 184 -78.79 -41.78 -46.22
CA GLU A 184 -79.64 -42.78 -45.54
C GLU A 184 -80.16 -43.91 -46.46
N ALA A 185 -79.55 -45.09 -46.32
CA ALA A 185 -80.22 -46.40 -46.15
C ALA A 185 -79.10 -47.48 -46.11
N LYS A 186 -78.48 -47.77 -44.95
CA LYS A 186 -78.88 -48.82 -43.99
C LYS A 186 -79.38 -50.10 -44.68
N VAL A 187 -78.49 -51.09 -44.91
CA VAL A 187 -78.55 -52.50 -44.44
C VAL A 187 -77.22 -53.17 -44.83
N ALA A 188 -76.20 -53.13 -43.95
CA ALA A 188 -75.03 -54.03 -44.02
C ALA A 188 -74.21 -54.06 -42.71
N THR A 189 -74.82 -53.72 -41.57
CA THR A 189 -74.12 -53.48 -40.29
C THR A 189 -74.45 -54.51 -39.22
N GLU A 190 -74.32 -55.80 -39.54
CA GLU A 190 -74.32 -56.85 -38.49
C GLU A 190 -73.20 -57.89 -38.65
N ALA A 191 -72.52 -57.98 -39.80
CA ALA A 191 -71.40 -58.92 -39.99
C ALA A 191 -70.01 -58.38 -39.58
N ALA A 192 -69.84 -57.06 -39.48
CA ALA A 192 -68.53 -56.43 -39.22
C ALA A 192 -68.19 -56.23 -37.73
N ALA A 193 -69.15 -56.41 -36.82
CA ALA A 193 -68.94 -56.18 -35.38
C ALA A 193 -68.28 -57.38 -34.67
N ILE A 194 -68.63 -58.62 -35.05
CA ILE A 194 -68.11 -59.82 -34.38
C ILE A 194 -66.66 -60.12 -34.79
N ALA A 195 -66.27 -59.82 -36.04
CA ALA A 195 -64.91 -60.03 -36.52
C ALA A 195 -63.87 -59.06 -35.90
N LYS A 196 -64.30 -57.86 -35.49
CA LYS A 196 -63.39 -56.83 -34.95
C LYS A 196 -63.07 -57.04 -33.47
N GLU A 197 -63.97 -57.68 -32.73
CA GLU A 197 -63.79 -57.92 -31.28
C GLU A 197 -62.89 -59.13 -31.00
N GLN A 198 -62.96 -60.18 -31.83
CA GLN A 198 -62.08 -61.36 -31.69
C GLN A 198 -60.63 -61.09 -32.13
N ALA A 199 -60.40 -60.23 -33.12
CA ALA A 199 -59.05 -59.83 -33.55
C ALA A 199 -58.34 -58.94 -32.50
N ALA A 200 -59.08 -58.09 -31.79
CA ALA A 200 -58.52 -57.22 -30.76
C ALA A 200 -58.14 -57.99 -29.48
N ALA A 201 -58.87 -59.07 -29.13
CA ALA A 201 -58.58 -59.89 -27.96
C ALA A 201 -57.33 -60.77 -28.15
N GLN A 202 -57.11 -61.35 -29.34
CA GLN A 202 -55.93 -62.17 -29.61
C GLN A 202 -54.64 -61.34 -29.78
N ALA A 203 -54.72 -60.14 -30.36
CA ALA A 203 -53.55 -59.25 -30.48
C ALA A 203 -53.03 -58.77 -29.11
N LYS A 204 -53.92 -58.58 -28.12
CA LYS A 204 -53.54 -58.12 -26.78
C LYS A 204 -52.91 -59.24 -25.93
N ALA A 205 -53.38 -60.48 -26.06
CA ALA A 205 -52.83 -61.62 -25.32
C ALA A 205 -51.41 -62.03 -25.80
N ILE A 206 -51.13 -61.89 -27.10
CA ILE A 206 -49.80 -62.20 -27.66
C ILE A 206 -48.77 -61.14 -27.26
N ALA A 207 -49.17 -59.85 -27.26
CA ALA A 207 -48.29 -58.75 -26.86
C ALA A 207 -47.92 -58.80 -25.36
N GLU A 208 -48.82 -59.22 -24.48
CA GLU A 208 -48.55 -59.29 -23.04
C GLU A 208 -47.68 -60.52 -22.65
N ALA A 209 -47.76 -61.62 -23.41
CA ALA A 209 -46.94 -62.81 -23.20
C ALA A 209 -45.48 -62.62 -23.68
N GLU A 210 -45.25 -61.89 -24.77
CA GLU A 210 -43.90 -61.55 -25.23
C GLU A 210 -43.20 -60.52 -24.32
N ALA A 211 -43.95 -59.59 -23.72
CA ALA A 211 -43.41 -58.60 -22.79
C ALA A 211 -42.92 -59.22 -21.47
N LYS A 212 -43.62 -60.24 -20.95
CA LYS A 212 -43.19 -60.94 -19.72
C LYS A 212 -41.96 -61.82 -19.92
N LYS A 213 -41.81 -62.50 -21.08
CA LYS A 213 -40.61 -63.30 -21.37
C LYS A 213 -39.35 -62.44 -21.54
N LYS A 214 -39.46 -61.28 -22.21
CA LYS A 214 -38.32 -60.35 -22.37
C LYS A 214 -37.90 -59.66 -21.06
N ALA A 215 -38.83 -59.46 -20.12
CA ALA A 215 -38.50 -58.87 -18.81
C ALA A 215 -37.77 -59.83 -17.85
N GLU A 216 -38.06 -61.13 -17.93
CA GLU A 216 -37.45 -62.15 -17.05
C GLU A 216 -36.04 -62.57 -17.51
N GLU A 217 -35.78 -62.53 -18.82
CA GLU A 217 -34.47 -62.83 -19.41
C GLU A 217 -33.45 -61.68 -19.19
N VAL A 218 -33.91 -60.42 -19.15
CA VAL A 218 -33.06 -59.25 -18.83
C VAL A 218 -32.69 -59.18 -17.34
N SER A 219 -33.57 -59.63 -16.44
CA SER A 219 -33.33 -59.65 -14.99
C SER A 219 -32.27 -60.67 -14.56
N THR A 220 -32.18 -61.82 -15.25
CA THR A 220 -31.21 -62.88 -14.95
C THR A 220 -29.84 -62.63 -15.59
N ALA A 221 -29.77 -61.95 -16.73
CA ALA A 221 -28.52 -61.50 -17.33
C ALA A 221 -27.87 -60.32 -16.58
N ALA A 222 -28.67 -59.37 -16.07
CA ALA A 222 -28.16 -58.23 -15.31
C ALA A 222 -27.52 -58.62 -13.96
N LYS A 223 -28.02 -59.66 -13.29
CA LYS A 223 -27.44 -60.14 -12.01
C LYS A 223 -26.09 -60.82 -12.18
N LYS A 224 -25.88 -61.60 -13.26
CA LYS A 224 -24.58 -62.23 -13.55
C LYS A 224 -23.53 -61.23 -14.07
N ALA A 225 -23.94 -60.18 -14.77
CA ALA A 225 -23.02 -59.15 -15.24
C ALA A 225 -22.54 -58.21 -14.11
N ASN A 226 -23.35 -57.99 -13.07
CA ASN A 226 -22.97 -57.12 -11.96
C ASN A 226 -21.98 -57.77 -10.97
N GLU A 227 -22.12 -59.07 -10.70
CA GLU A 227 -21.19 -59.80 -9.82
C GLU A 227 -19.79 -59.97 -10.45
N ASP A 228 -19.70 -60.18 -11.78
CA ASP A 228 -18.41 -60.28 -12.48
C ASP A 228 -17.74 -58.90 -12.69
N ALA A 229 -18.53 -57.82 -12.75
CA ALA A 229 -18.02 -56.44 -12.82
C ALA A 229 -17.48 -55.95 -11.46
N GLU A 230 -18.18 -56.22 -10.34
CA GLU A 230 -17.69 -55.87 -9.00
C GLU A 230 -16.39 -56.63 -8.64
N ALA A 231 -16.29 -57.92 -8.96
CA ALA A 231 -15.08 -58.70 -8.72
C ALA A 231 -13.86 -58.19 -9.52
N LYS A 232 -14.08 -57.69 -10.74
CA LYS A 232 -13.02 -57.14 -11.59
C LYS A 232 -12.61 -55.73 -11.14
N ILE A 233 -13.56 -54.90 -10.70
CA ILE A 233 -13.28 -53.56 -10.16
C ILE A 233 -12.55 -53.63 -8.81
N GLU A 234 -12.90 -54.58 -7.93
CA GLU A 234 -12.20 -54.73 -6.65
C GLU A 234 -10.76 -55.27 -6.82
N ALA A 235 -10.53 -56.15 -7.80
CA ALA A 235 -9.19 -56.63 -8.14
C ALA A 235 -8.31 -55.52 -8.75
N GLU A 236 -8.86 -54.71 -9.67
CA GLU A 236 -8.14 -53.59 -10.29
C GLU A 236 -7.88 -52.46 -9.27
N ALA A 237 -8.80 -52.22 -8.34
CA ALA A 237 -8.63 -51.25 -7.25
C ALA A 237 -7.52 -51.67 -6.26
N ARG A 238 -7.39 -52.97 -5.94
CA ARG A 238 -6.29 -53.47 -5.10
C ARG A 238 -4.94 -53.42 -5.81
N GLU A 239 -4.87 -53.75 -7.10
CA GLU A 239 -3.62 -53.65 -7.88
C GLU A 239 -3.17 -52.18 -8.04
N LYS A 240 -4.13 -51.25 -8.23
CA LYS A 240 -3.83 -49.82 -8.31
C LYS A 240 -3.36 -49.25 -6.96
N ALA A 241 -3.99 -49.64 -5.85
CA ALA A 241 -3.58 -49.25 -4.51
C ALA A 241 -2.19 -49.78 -4.13
N GLU A 242 -1.84 -51.01 -4.56
CA GLU A 242 -0.52 -51.59 -4.30
C GLU A 242 0.58 -50.93 -5.15
N LYS A 243 0.30 -50.62 -6.42
CA LYS A 243 1.22 -49.84 -7.28
C LYS A 243 1.42 -48.41 -6.78
N GLU A 244 0.36 -47.77 -6.28
CA GLU A 244 0.45 -46.41 -5.72
C GLU A 244 1.21 -46.39 -4.39
N ALA A 245 1.03 -47.40 -3.53
CA ALA A 245 1.81 -47.56 -2.31
C ALA A 245 3.31 -47.86 -2.58
N ALA A 246 3.62 -48.63 -3.63
CA ALA A 246 4.98 -48.89 -4.08
C ALA A 246 5.63 -47.63 -4.70
N ALA A 247 4.88 -46.85 -5.48
CA ALA A 247 5.34 -45.58 -6.05
C ALA A 247 5.58 -44.53 -4.95
N ALA A 248 4.70 -44.44 -3.94
CA ALA A 248 4.87 -43.53 -2.80
C ALA A 248 6.11 -43.88 -1.96
N LYS A 249 6.43 -45.17 -1.76
CA LYS A 249 7.67 -45.58 -1.07
C LYS A 249 8.92 -45.22 -1.87
N LYS A 250 8.90 -45.40 -3.20
CA LYS A 250 10.01 -45.03 -4.10
C LYS A 250 10.20 -43.51 -4.17
N ALA A 251 9.12 -42.74 -4.24
CA ALA A 251 9.14 -41.28 -4.21
C ALA A 251 9.66 -40.74 -2.87
N LYS A 252 9.29 -41.35 -1.74
CA LYS A 252 9.78 -40.94 -0.41
C LYS A 252 11.27 -41.26 -0.21
N GLN A 253 11.78 -42.35 -0.80
CA GLN A 253 13.22 -42.66 -0.80
C GLN A 253 14.01 -41.72 -1.73
N GLU A 254 13.47 -41.39 -2.92
CA GLU A 254 14.11 -40.46 -3.85
C GLU A 254 14.11 -39.01 -3.32
N ALA A 255 13.03 -38.58 -2.65
CA ALA A 255 12.96 -37.28 -1.99
C ALA A 255 13.96 -37.18 -0.81
N LYS A 256 14.15 -38.27 -0.05
CA LYS A 256 15.13 -38.31 1.03
C LYS A 256 16.57 -38.29 0.49
N ALA A 257 16.83 -38.97 -0.62
CA ALA A 257 18.13 -38.94 -1.30
C ALA A 257 18.44 -37.58 -1.94
N LYS A 258 17.44 -36.90 -2.53
CA LYS A 258 17.59 -35.53 -3.05
C LYS A 258 17.81 -34.50 -1.94
N ALA A 259 17.08 -34.59 -0.83
CA ALA A 259 17.28 -33.70 0.32
C ALA A 259 18.67 -33.89 0.96
N GLU A 260 19.17 -35.13 1.05
CA GLU A 260 20.49 -35.40 1.61
C GLU A 260 21.64 -34.97 0.66
N ALA A 261 21.44 -35.09 -0.66
CA ALA A 261 22.36 -34.56 -1.67
C ALA A 261 22.37 -33.03 -1.72
N GLU A 262 21.20 -32.39 -1.55
CA GLU A 262 21.06 -30.94 -1.54
C GLU A 262 21.67 -30.31 -0.28
N VAL A 263 21.49 -30.92 0.90
CA VAL A 263 22.17 -30.48 2.13
C VAL A 263 23.69 -30.61 2.02
N LYS A 264 24.18 -31.68 1.37
CA LYS A 264 25.62 -31.87 1.15
C LYS A 264 26.18 -30.88 0.13
N ALA A 265 25.45 -30.60 -0.95
CA ALA A 265 25.82 -29.59 -1.94
C ALA A 265 25.76 -28.16 -1.36
N ALA A 266 24.78 -27.87 -0.50
CA ALA A 266 24.67 -26.58 0.19
C ALA A 266 25.81 -26.36 1.19
N MET A 267 26.23 -27.38 1.94
CA MET A 267 27.41 -27.28 2.82
C MET A 267 28.71 -27.13 2.03
N GLU A 268 28.87 -27.81 0.89
CA GLU A 268 30.05 -27.66 0.04
C GLU A 268 30.08 -26.30 -0.69
N PHE A 269 28.91 -25.78 -1.07
CA PHE A 269 28.76 -24.43 -1.62
C PHE A 269 29.04 -23.35 -0.58
N GLU A 270 28.55 -23.48 0.66
CA GLU A 270 28.91 -22.56 1.76
C GLU A 270 30.41 -22.62 2.11
N ALA A 271 31.03 -23.80 2.07
CA ALA A 271 32.46 -23.94 2.33
C ALA A 271 33.31 -23.30 1.21
N ARG A 272 32.93 -23.48 -0.05
CA ARG A 272 33.58 -22.79 -1.19
C ARG A 272 33.34 -21.29 -1.14
N LYS A 273 32.12 -20.85 -0.83
CA LYS A 273 31.78 -19.43 -0.72
C LYS A 273 32.55 -18.75 0.42
N LYS A 274 32.74 -19.40 1.57
CA LYS A 274 33.58 -18.86 2.66
C LYS A 274 35.07 -18.74 2.27
N LEU A 275 35.60 -19.66 1.46
CA LEU A 275 36.99 -19.59 0.97
C LEU A 275 37.15 -18.56 -0.16
N GLU A 276 36.15 -18.43 -1.03
CA GLU A 276 36.12 -17.43 -2.11
C GLU A 276 35.90 -16.02 -1.57
N ASP A 277 35.03 -15.85 -0.57
CA ASP A 277 34.80 -14.59 0.13
C ASP A 277 36.05 -14.17 0.95
N GLU A 278 36.82 -15.11 1.53
CA GLU A 278 38.08 -14.79 2.22
C GLU A 278 39.21 -14.42 1.24
N ALA A 279 39.26 -15.06 0.06
CA ALA A 279 40.21 -14.72 -1.00
C ALA A 279 39.85 -13.39 -1.69
N ALA A 280 38.56 -13.15 -1.95
CA ALA A 280 38.04 -11.89 -2.47
C ALA A 280 38.24 -10.76 -1.46
N ALA A 281 37.98 -10.97 -0.16
CA ALA A 281 38.23 -9.96 0.87
C ALA A 281 39.72 -9.57 0.99
N LYS A 282 40.66 -10.51 0.77
CA LYS A 282 42.10 -10.20 0.75
C LYS A 282 42.52 -9.43 -0.51
N ALA A 283 41.97 -9.78 -1.67
CA ALA A 283 42.22 -9.05 -2.93
C ALA A 283 41.56 -7.65 -2.92
N GLU A 284 40.35 -7.55 -2.41
CA GLU A 284 39.59 -6.30 -2.29
C GLU A 284 40.18 -5.38 -1.21
N ALA A 285 40.79 -5.92 -0.15
CA ALA A 285 41.55 -5.12 0.83
C ALA A 285 42.85 -4.54 0.25
N GLU A 286 43.52 -5.25 -0.67
CA GLU A 286 44.73 -4.75 -1.32
C GLU A 286 44.40 -3.70 -2.41
N VAL A 287 43.29 -3.88 -3.12
CA VAL A 287 42.75 -2.87 -4.06
C VAL A 287 42.16 -1.67 -3.31
N LYS A 288 41.45 -1.87 -2.20
CA LYS A 288 40.97 -0.77 -1.34
C LYS A 288 42.11 0.03 -0.74
N LYS A 289 43.22 -0.59 -0.28
CA LYS A 289 44.36 0.19 0.22
C LYS A 289 45.00 1.09 -0.84
N LYS A 290 45.11 0.61 -2.09
CA LYS A 290 45.62 1.43 -3.20
C LYS A 290 44.62 2.52 -3.62
N ALA A 291 43.33 2.20 -3.65
CA ALA A 291 42.28 3.17 -3.97
C ALA A 291 42.06 4.19 -2.84
N GLU A 292 42.26 3.81 -1.57
CA GLU A 292 42.11 4.68 -0.40
C GLU A 292 43.34 5.60 -0.23
N GLU A 293 44.53 5.16 -0.65
CA GLU A 293 45.73 6.01 -0.76
C GLU A 293 45.61 7.02 -1.91
N GLU A 294 45.09 6.61 -3.07
CA GLU A 294 44.82 7.50 -4.20
C GLU A 294 43.65 8.46 -3.91
N ALA A 295 42.59 7.98 -3.26
CA ALA A 295 41.47 8.81 -2.80
C ALA A 295 41.85 9.72 -1.63
N ALA A 296 42.79 9.34 -0.75
CA ALA A 296 43.33 10.22 0.28
C ALA A 296 44.20 11.32 -0.34
N ALA A 297 44.97 11.03 -1.39
CA ALA A 297 45.72 12.04 -2.15
C ALA A 297 44.79 13.00 -2.89
N GLU A 298 43.73 12.48 -3.54
CA GLU A 298 42.71 13.31 -4.19
C GLU A 298 41.88 14.09 -3.17
N ALA A 299 41.58 13.53 -1.99
CA ALA A 299 40.89 14.21 -0.90
C ALA A 299 41.77 15.30 -0.26
N LEU A 300 43.08 15.13 -0.18
CA LEU A 300 43.99 16.20 0.26
C LEU A 300 44.01 17.36 -0.76
N GLN A 301 44.04 17.07 -2.06
CA GLN A 301 43.93 18.11 -3.10
C GLN A 301 42.56 18.79 -3.11
N LYS A 302 41.48 18.02 -2.90
CA LYS A 302 40.11 18.52 -2.86
C LYS A 302 39.82 19.27 -1.56
N THR A 303 40.51 18.96 -0.44
CA THR A 303 40.42 19.74 0.81
C THR A 303 41.22 21.03 0.75
N GLU A 304 42.35 21.10 0.03
CA GLU A 304 43.02 22.38 -0.27
C GLU A 304 42.20 23.25 -1.22
N ALA A 305 41.59 22.67 -2.27
CA ALA A 305 40.67 23.38 -3.14
C ALA A 305 39.39 23.84 -2.40
N ARG A 306 38.87 22.99 -1.49
CA ARG A 306 37.71 23.32 -0.65
C ARG A 306 38.05 24.36 0.41
N LYS A 307 39.26 24.39 0.98
CA LYS A 307 39.68 25.47 1.90
C LYS A 307 39.74 26.82 1.18
N LYS A 308 40.25 26.87 -0.05
CA LYS A 308 40.20 28.09 -0.88
C LYS A 308 38.77 28.51 -1.24
N ALA A 309 37.92 27.55 -1.64
CA ALA A 309 36.52 27.83 -1.96
C ALA A 309 35.68 28.17 -0.71
N GLU A 310 36.01 27.62 0.45
CA GLU A 310 35.35 27.89 1.73
C GLU A 310 35.80 29.23 2.32
N GLU A 311 37.04 29.65 2.09
CA GLU A 311 37.51 31.00 2.45
C GLU A 311 36.86 32.08 1.55
N GLU A 312 36.69 31.79 0.26
CA GLU A 312 35.97 32.65 -0.68
C GLU A 312 34.44 32.66 -0.42
N ALA A 313 33.87 31.51 -0.07
CA ALA A 313 32.46 31.40 0.33
C ALA A 313 32.18 31.98 1.73
N ALA A 314 33.15 31.95 2.65
CA ALA A 314 33.04 32.62 3.96
C ALA A 314 33.15 34.15 3.81
N ALA A 315 33.95 34.64 2.85
CA ALA A 315 33.95 36.05 2.48
C ALA A 315 32.60 36.46 1.83
N ALA A 316 32.05 35.63 0.94
CA ALA A 316 30.73 35.88 0.35
C ALA A 316 29.58 35.80 1.38
N LYS A 317 29.61 34.82 2.29
CA LYS A 317 28.63 34.68 3.39
C LYS A 317 28.68 35.84 4.37
N LYS A 318 29.84 36.44 4.65
CA LYS A 318 29.90 37.65 5.49
C LYS A 318 29.23 38.86 4.82
N VAL A 319 29.37 38.99 3.50
CA VAL A 319 28.69 40.04 2.73
C VAL A 319 27.18 39.77 2.65
N GLU A 320 26.78 38.51 2.53
CA GLU A 320 25.37 38.09 2.50
C GLU A 320 24.70 38.19 3.88
N GLU A 321 25.40 37.83 4.97
CA GLU A 321 24.90 37.94 6.35
C GLU A 321 24.80 39.41 6.80
N GLU A 322 25.68 40.30 6.31
CA GLU A 322 25.54 41.74 6.49
C GLU A 322 24.35 42.30 5.68
N ALA A 323 24.09 41.77 4.48
CA ALA A 323 22.90 42.13 3.70
C ALA A 323 21.60 41.61 4.35
N VAL A 324 21.59 40.37 4.84
CA VAL A 324 20.44 39.72 5.49
C VAL A 324 20.14 40.36 6.85
N SER A 325 21.14 40.68 7.66
CA SER A 325 20.91 41.40 8.93
C SER A 325 20.36 42.81 8.70
N LYS A 326 20.73 43.47 7.60
CA LYS A 326 20.19 44.78 7.21
C LYS A 326 18.76 44.69 6.66
N THR A 327 18.39 43.60 5.96
CA THR A 327 17.01 43.35 5.53
C THR A 327 16.12 42.89 6.68
N GLU A 328 16.60 42.02 7.57
CA GLU A 328 15.86 41.59 8.76
C GLU A 328 15.65 42.75 9.74
N ALA A 329 16.62 43.66 9.88
CA ALA A 329 16.43 44.88 10.64
C ALA A 329 15.35 45.77 10.02
N ARG A 330 15.30 45.87 8.68
CA ARG A 330 14.27 46.64 7.97
C ARG A 330 12.89 46.00 8.08
N GLU A 331 12.81 44.68 8.01
CA GLU A 331 11.59 43.91 8.17
C GLU A 331 11.05 43.98 9.61
N LYS A 332 11.92 43.90 10.62
CA LYS A 332 11.53 44.10 12.03
C LYS A 332 11.04 45.53 12.29
N ILE A 333 11.61 46.53 11.62
CA ILE A 333 11.13 47.93 11.71
C ILE A 333 9.77 48.07 11.02
N GLU A 334 9.57 47.43 9.87
CA GLU A 334 8.30 47.45 9.13
C GLU A 334 7.20 46.67 9.87
N GLU A 335 7.52 45.52 10.45
CA GLU A 335 6.62 44.74 11.30
C GLU A 335 6.27 45.49 12.60
N ALA A 336 7.24 46.18 13.21
CA ALA A 336 6.97 47.03 14.37
C ALA A 336 6.07 48.22 14.01
N ALA A 337 6.25 48.82 12.83
CA ALA A 337 5.38 49.89 12.32
C ALA A 337 3.96 49.36 12.01
N ALA A 338 3.84 48.17 11.41
CA ALA A 338 2.55 47.52 11.16
C ALA A 338 1.82 47.17 12.46
N ARG A 339 2.53 46.63 13.47
CA ARG A 339 1.97 46.34 14.80
C ARG A 339 1.55 47.61 15.54
N ALA A 340 2.28 48.72 15.38
CA ALA A 340 1.89 50.01 15.94
C ALA A 340 0.62 50.55 15.27
N ASN A 341 0.52 50.47 13.94
CA ASN A 341 -0.68 50.87 13.20
C ASN A 341 -1.90 49.99 13.54
N ALA A 342 -1.72 48.67 13.64
CA ALA A 342 -2.79 47.75 14.05
C ALA A 342 -3.27 48.02 15.48
N LYS A 343 -2.36 48.33 16.41
CA LYS A 343 -2.73 48.74 17.78
C LYS A 343 -3.52 50.05 17.79
N ALA A 344 -3.11 51.03 16.99
CA ALA A 344 -3.84 52.29 16.85
C ALA A 344 -5.25 52.05 16.28
N GLU A 345 -5.38 51.18 15.27
CA GLU A 345 -6.67 50.85 14.66
C GLU A 345 -7.59 50.11 15.65
N VAL A 346 -7.08 49.11 16.37
CA VAL A 346 -7.84 48.42 17.43
C VAL A 346 -8.26 49.39 18.54
N GLU A 347 -7.43 50.34 18.92
CA GLU A 347 -7.80 51.35 19.92
C GLU A 347 -8.89 52.30 19.38
N THR A 348 -8.84 52.68 18.10
CA THR A 348 -9.91 53.47 17.48
C THR A 348 -11.22 52.69 17.37
N GLN A 349 -11.17 51.40 17.02
CA GLN A 349 -12.34 50.53 17.00
C GLN A 349 -12.91 50.31 18.41
N ARG A 350 -12.05 50.18 19.43
CA ARG A 350 -12.49 50.08 20.83
C ARG A 350 -13.19 51.36 21.29
N LYS A 351 -12.65 52.54 20.96
CA LYS A 351 -13.28 53.83 21.26
C LYS A 351 -14.60 54.02 20.50
N ALA A 352 -14.68 53.59 19.24
CA ALA A 352 -15.91 53.61 18.45
C ALA A 352 -16.98 52.65 19.02
N GLY A 353 -16.56 51.44 19.41
CA GLY A 353 -17.42 50.46 20.07
C GLY A 353 -17.91 50.94 21.44
N GLU A 354 -17.05 51.56 22.24
CA GLU A 354 -17.44 52.16 23.52
C GLU A 354 -18.42 53.32 23.33
N ALA A 355 -18.26 54.14 22.29
CA ALA A 355 -19.21 55.19 21.93
C ALA A 355 -20.55 54.63 21.45
N GLN A 356 -20.56 53.56 20.64
CA GLN A 356 -21.79 52.86 20.25
C GLN A 356 -22.49 52.21 21.44
N ALA A 357 -21.74 51.58 22.35
CA ALA A 357 -22.28 50.97 23.56
C ALA A 357 -22.90 52.03 24.49
N LYS A 358 -22.24 53.19 24.67
CA LYS A 358 -22.80 54.34 25.40
C LYS A 358 -24.08 54.86 24.73
N ARG A 359 -24.13 54.92 23.40
CA ARG A 359 -25.32 55.35 22.64
C ARG A 359 -26.48 54.35 22.76
N ALA A 360 -26.19 53.05 22.72
CA ALA A 360 -27.18 51.99 22.94
C ALA A 360 -27.70 51.95 24.38
N PHE A 361 -26.83 52.22 25.36
CA PHE A 361 -27.21 52.33 26.77
C PHE A 361 -28.15 53.52 27.01
N LEU A 362 -27.88 54.68 26.40
CA LEU A 362 -28.77 55.85 26.45
C LEU A 362 -30.15 55.58 25.82
N MET A 363 -30.19 54.90 24.67
CA MET A 363 -31.45 54.50 24.01
C MET A 363 -32.28 53.52 24.85
N ASN A 364 -31.64 52.53 25.48
CA ASN A 364 -32.33 51.57 26.36
C ASN A 364 -32.70 52.17 27.73
N GLY A 365 -32.02 53.22 28.18
CA GLY A 365 -32.39 53.98 29.37
C GLY A 365 -33.70 54.74 29.17
N GLN A 366 -33.84 55.44 28.04
CA GLN A 366 -35.06 56.20 27.71
C GLN A 366 -36.28 55.27 27.54
N GLN A 367 -36.12 54.11 26.87
CA GLN A 367 -37.23 53.16 26.72
C GLN A 367 -37.69 52.54 28.05
N LYS A 368 -36.82 52.40 29.05
CA LYS A 368 -37.21 51.88 30.38
C LYS A 368 -37.88 52.93 31.26
N GLU A 369 -37.56 54.22 31.08
CA GLU A 369 -38.26 55.31 31.76
C GLU A 369 -39.64 55.55 31.16
N ASP A 370 -39.80 55.49 29.84
CA ASP A 370 -41.11 55.63 29.18
C ASP A 370 -42.06 54.49 29.57
N VAL A 371 -41.56 53.26 29.70
CA VAL A 371 -42.37 52.12 30.19
C VAL A 371 -42.75 52.27 31.66
N ARG A 372 -41.85 52.79 32.52
CA ARG A 372 -42.16 53.03 33.94
C ARG A 372 -43.18 54.16 34.14
N ILE A 373 -43.09 55.23 33.36
CA ILE A 373 -44.06 56.34 33.41
C ILE A 373 -45.43 55.85 32.91
N SER A 374 -45.46 55.01 31.86
CA SER A 374 -46.69 54.38 31.35
C SER A 374 -47.33 53.40 32.35
N GLU A 375 -46.54 52.64 33.10
CA GLU A 375 -47.03 51.74 34.15
C GLU A 375 -47.54 52.50 35.38
N LEU A 376 -46.91 53.62 35.75
CA LEU A 376 -47.38 54.47 36.85
C LEU A 376 -48.69 55.19 36.51
N GLU A 377 -48.83 55.72 35.29
CA GLU A 377 -50.10 56.30 34.83
C GLU A 377 -51.20 55.24 34.70
N ARG A 378 -50.86 54.00 34.34
CA ARG A 378 -51.81 52.90 34.29
C ARG A 378 -52.26 52.50 35.71
N LEU A 379 -51.35 52.43 36.67
CA LEU A 379 -51.67 52.13 38.08
C LEU A 379 -52.51 53.24 38.73
N GLU A 380 -52.23 54.52 38.45
CA GLU A 380 -53.08 55.62 38.95
C GLU A 380 -54.51 55.57 38.37
N LYS A 381 -54.67 55.07 37.15
CA LYS A 381 -55.98 54.92 36.49
C LYS A 381 -56.74 53.66 36.92
N GLU A 382 -56.02 52.60 37.31
CA GLU A 382 -56.60 51.33 37.77
C GLU A 382 -57.00 51.37 39.25
N PHE A 383 -56.37 52.23 40.06
CA PHE A 383 -56.66 52.34 41.50
C PHE A 383 -57.66 53.43 41.89
N GLY A 384 -58.12 54.30 40.99
CA GLY A 384 -59.33 55.11 41.19
C GLY A 384 -59.40 55.87 42.53
N LEU A 385 -58.29 56.42 43.02
CA LEU A 385 -58.27 57.21 44.26
C LEU A 385 -58.38 58.70 43.94
N SER A 386 -59.59 59.09 43.53
CA SER A 386 -60.05 60.48 43.59
C SER A 386 -60.58 60.80 44.98
N GLY A 387 -59.93 61.73 45.68
CA GLY A 387 -60.60 62.61 46.65
C GLY A 387 -60.63 62.20 48.13
N PRO A 388 -60.97 63.16 49.04
CA PRO A 388 -60.09 63.56 50.14
C PRO A 388 -60.71 63.45 51.54
N SER A 389 -59.90 63.29 52.59
CA SER A 389 -60.20 63.71 53.98
C SER A 389 -58.95 63.46 54.85
N GLU A 390 -58.32 64.44 55.49
CA GLU A 390 -58.77 65.13 56.71
C GLU A 390 -58.84 64.23 57.97
N VAL A 391 -58.20 64.72 59.05
CA VAL A 391 -58.41 64.47 60.49
C VAL A 391 -57.70 63.29 61.22
N LEU A 392 -57.20 63.65 62.43
CA LEU A 392 -56.87 62.87 63.66
C LEU A 392 -55.46 62.21 63.72
N LYS A 393 -54.47 62.70 64.49
CA LYS A 393 -54.29 62.84 65.96
C LYS A 393 -54.52 61.55 66.79
N GLU A 394 -53.54 61.31 67.67
CA GLU A 394 -53.54 60.60 68.98
C GLU A 394 -52.92 59.19 69.13
N ASN A 395 -51.88 59.18 70.01
CA ASN A 395 -51.58 58.27 71.13
C ASN A 395 -51.25 56.78 70.89
N GLY A 396 -50.02 56.37 71.27
CA GLY A 396 -49.76 55.39 72.36
C GLY A 396 -49.52 53.97 71.79
N THR A 397 -48.79 53.01 72.34
CA THR A 397 -48.17 52.75 73.65
C THR A 397 -47.45 51.38 73.55
N TYR A 398 -46.40 51.17 74.36
CA TYR A 398 -45.98 49.90 75.01
C TYR A 398 -45.68 48.61 74.19
N PHE A 399 -44.45 48.09 74.29
CA PHE A 399 -44.13 46.95 75.19
C PHE A 399 -42.61 46.71 75.32
N SER A 400 -42.20 46.31 76.51
CA SER A 400 -40.83 46.25 77.03
C SER A 400 -40.35 44.81 77.25
N ALA A 401 -39.06 44.53 76.97
CA ALA A 401 -38.07 43.72 77.75
C ALA A 401 -38.44 42.26 78.18
N PRO A 402 -37.60 41.45 78.88
CA PRO A 402 -36.23 41.69 79.38
C PRO A 402 -35.19 40.53 79.30
N GLU A 403 -33.94 40.94 79.55
CA GLU A 403 -32.81 40.33 80.30
C GLU A 403 -32.77 38.83 80.67
N ASN A 404 -31.57 38.23 80.57
CA ASN A 404 -31.03 37.49 81.72
C ASN A 404 -29.49 37.46 81.81
N ARG A 405 -29.00 37.72 83.03
CA ARG A 405 -27.60 37.69 83.50
C ARG A 405 -27.25 36.30 84.03
N GLY A 406 -25.99 35.89 83.85
CA GLY A 406 -25.38 34.81 84.63
C GLY A 406 -23.85 34.96 84.64
N GLN A 407 -23.32 35.44 85.76
CA GLN A 407 -21.89 35.50 86.07
C GLN A 407 -21.38 34.12 86.54
N SER A 408 -20.19 33.72 86.13
CA SER A 408 -19.31 32.88 86.97
C SER A 408 -17.85 33.09 86.59
N THR A 409 -17.08 33.43 87.61
CA THR A 409 -15.65 33.74 87.60
C THR A 409 -14.83 32.47 87.78
N GLU A 410 -13.85 32.21 86.91
CA GLU A 410 -12.67 31.44 87.32
C GLU A 410 -11.43 31.87 86.54
N SER A 411 -10.45 32.35 87.30
CA SER A 411 -9.22 32.98 86.86
C SER A 411 -8.22 31.96 86.31
N ARG A 412 -7.94 32.01 85.00
CA ARG A 412 -6.66 31.52 84.45
C ARG A 412 -6.05 32.57 83.52
N LYS A 413 -4.86 33.04 83.91
CA LYS A 413 -3.86 33.81 83.16
C LYS A 413 -4.22 34.09 81.70
N ILE A 414 -4.77 35.27 81.45
CA ILE A 414 -4.99 35.84 80.12
C ILE A 414 -3.60 36.12 79.52
N LYS A 415 -3.17 35.28 78.57
CA LYS A 415 -2.26 35.73 77.51
C LYS A 415 -3.00 36.81 76.73
N SER A 416 -2.31 37.93 76.50
CA SER A 416 -2.81 39.18 75.92
C SER A 416 -3.85 38.97 74.82
N LYS A 417 -5.05 39.57 75.00
CA LYS A 417 -6.19 39.54 74.08
C LYS A 417 -5.88 40.03 72.65
N SER A 418 -4.75 40.73 72.45
CA SER A 418 -4.25 41.14 71.13
C SER A 418 -3.61 39.99 70.32
N GLN A 419 -3.14 38.92 70.98
CA GLN A 419 -2.48 37.80 70.31
C GLN A 419 -3.50 36.82 69.69
N VAL A 420 -4.63 36.59 70.38
CA VAL A 420 -5.72 35.72 69.90
C VAL A 420 -6.46 36.30 68.68
N LEU A 421 -6.51 37.63 68.53
CA LEU A 421 -7.11 38.28 67.35
C LEU A 421 -6.20 38.23 66.11
N HIS A 422 -4.88 38.18 66.29
CA HIS A 422 -3.93 37.96 65.18
C HIS A 422 -3.95 36.51 64.67
N ASP A 423 -4.19 35.54 65.55
CA ASP A 423 -4.27 34.13 65.18
C ASP A 423 -5.53 33.83 64.33
N ASN A 424 -6.67 34.46 64.62
CA ASN A 424 -7.90 34.30 63.82
C ASN A 424 -7.80 34.90 62.40
N GLY A 425 -7.11 36.03 62.24
CA GLY A 425 -6.85 36.62 60.92
C GLY A 425 -5.96 35.74 60.04
N THR A 426 -5.04 35.01 60.68
CA THR A 426 -4.13 34.09 59.99
C THR A 426 -4.86 32.80 59.58
N LEU A 427 -5.72 32.26 60.45
CA LEU A 427 -6.57 31.10 60.14
C LEU A 427 -7.54 31.37 58.98
N ASN A 428 -8.14 32.55 58.91
CA ASN A 428 -9.02 32.90 57.79
C ASN A 428 -8.25 32.99 56.45
N LYS A 429 -7.03 33.53 56.45
CA LYS A 429 -6.17 33.53 55.25
C LYS A 429 -5.76 32.12 54.83
N ILE A 430 -5.50 31.24 55.79
CA ILE A 430 -5.21 29.83 55.52
C ILE A 430 -6.44 29.15 54.92
N ARG A 431 -7.63 29.36 55.50
CA ARG A 431 -8.88 28.78 54.99
C ARG A 431 -9.20 29.23 53.57
N GLN A 432 -9.04 30.53 53.28
CA GLN A 432 -9.21 31.06 51.92
C GLN A 432 -8.23 30.43 50.93
N LYS A 433 -6.97 30.19 51.32
CA LYS A 433 -6.01 29.49 50.47
C LYS A 433 -6.41 28.04 50.21
N TYR A 434 -6.93 27.33 51.22
CA TYR A 434 -7.44 25.97 51.04
C TYR A 434 -8.66 25.92 50.11
N GLU A 435 -9.60 26.86 50.24
CA GLU A 435 -10.75 26.96 49.34
C GLU A 435 -10.33 27.22 47.88
N VAL A 436 -9.31 28.05 47.65
CA VAL A 436 -8.76 28.27 46.30
C VAL A 436 -8.13 26.99 45.76
N ILE A 437 -7.33 26.28 46.56
CA ILE A 437 -6.71 25.02 46.14
C ILE A 437 -7.75 23.94 45.84
N GLU A 438 -8.80 23.84 46.66
CA GLU A 438 -9.88 22.87 46.46
C GLU A 438 -10.68 23.18 45.19
N ASN A 439 -10.95 24.46 44.91
CA ASN A 439 -11.56 24.89 43.66
C ASN A 439 -10.67 24.57 42.44
N GLU A 440 -9.37 24.87 42.52
CA GLU A 440 -8.41 24.54 41.45
C GLU A 440 -8.34 23.02 41.19
N GLN A 441 -8.33 22.19 42.24
CA GLN A 441 -8.36 20.73 42.12
C GLN A 441 -9.66 20.24 41.47
N SER A 442 -10.80 20.84 41.83
CA SER A 442 -12.10 20.50 41.22
C SER A 442 -12.16 20.88 39.74
N GLU A 443 -11.55 22.00 39.35
CA GLU A 443 -11.48 22.44 37.95
C GLU A 443 -10.56 21.53 37.12
N VAL A 444 -9.42 21.14 37.67
CA VAL A 444 -8.51 20.18 37.01
C VAL A 444 -9.20 18.83 36.82
N ALA A 445 -9.93 18.33 37.83
CA ALA A 445 -10.70 17.10 37.72
C ALA A 445 -11.78 17.20 36.64
N ALA A 446 -12.51 18.31 36.56
CA ALA A 446 -13.52 18.53 35.53
C ALA A 446 -12.92 18.55 34.11
N ARG A 447 -11.77 19.22 33.92
CA ARG A 447 -11.05 19.24 32.64
C ARG A 447 -10.54 17.86 32.22
N LEU A 448 -10.09 17.05 33.16
CA LEU A 448 -9.67 15.66 32.88
C LEU A 448 -10.87 14.80 32.44
N SER A 449 -12.01 14.90 33.13
CA SER A 449 -13.24 14.19 32.72
C SER A 449 -13.77 14.64 31.36
N GLU A 450 -13.61 15.91 30.99
CA GLU A 450 -13.97 16.42 29.66
C GLU A 450 -13.03 15.88 28.56
N LEU A 451 -11.72 15.80 28.84
CA LEU A 451 -10.75 15.17 27.93
C LEU A 451 -11.05 13.68 27.71
N GLU A 452 -11.40 12.94 28.76
CA GLU A 452 -11.81 11.53 28.65
C GLU A 452 -13.06 11.39 27.76
N ARG A 453 -14.08 12.24 27.95
CA ARG A 453 -15.27 12.25 27.08
C ARG A 453 -14.92 12.53 25.62
N MET A 454 -14.03 13.48 25.34
CA MET A 454 -13.59 13.74 23.97
C MET A 454 -12.83 12.57 23.35
N GLN A 455 -12.02 11.86 24.14
CA GLN A 455 -11.33 10.65 23.67
C GLN A 455 -12.34 9.53 23.38
N GLU A 456 -13.30 9.29 24.26
CA GLU A 456 -14.36 8.30 24.03
C GLU A 456 -15.18 8.63 22.78
N GLN A 457 -15.51 9.90 22.55
CA GLN A 457 -16.25 10.33 21.37
C GLN A 457 -15.43 10.10 20.09
N LYS A 458 -14.14 10.43 20.08
CA LYS A 458 -13.25 10.13 18.95
C LYS A 458 -13.17 8.63 18.65
N VAL A 459 -13.13 7.78 19.68
CA VAL A 459 -13.13 6.32 19.51
C VAL A 459 -14.47 5.84 18.91
N LYS A 460 -15.60 6.39 19.36
CA LYS A 460 -16.93 6.08 18.79
C LYS A 460 -17.04 6.48 17.32
N ASP A 461 -16.57 7.68 16.97
CA ASP A 461 -16.57 8.17 15.59
C ASP A 461 -15.67 7.32 14.68
N LEU A 462 -14.51 6.87 15.19
CA LEU A 462 -13.64 5.93 14.48
C LEU A 462 -14.32 4.57 14.26
N ASN A 463 -14.97 4.01 15.28
CA ASN A 463 -15.70 2.74 15.16
C ASN A 463 -16.87 2.84 14.17
N LEU A 464 -17.63 3.93 14.18
CA LEU A 464 -18.71 4.15 13.20
C LEU A 464 -18.18 4.26 11.78
N LYS A 465 -17.04 4.92 11.59
CA LYS A 465 -16.38 5.04 10.29
C LYS A 465 -15.85 3.69 9.80
N GLU A 466 -15.31 2.87 10.70
CA GLU A 466 -14.87 1.51 10.41
C GLU A 466 -16.05 0.60 10.04
N GLN A 467 -17.17 0.71 10.76
CA GLN A 467 -18.41 -0.03 10.45
C GLN A 467 -18.97 0.35 9.07
N ALA A 468 -19.08 1.65 8.77
CA ALA A 468 -19.54 2.12 7.46
C ALA A 468 -18.60 1.66 6.33
N SER A 469 -17.29 1.65 6.57
CA SER A 469 -16.30 1.12 5.62
C SER A 469 -16.46 -0.39 5.40
N SER A 470 -16.77 -1.15 6.46
CA SER A 470 -16.99 -2.59 6.41
C SER A 470 -18.25 -2.94 5.60
N GLU A 471 -19.36 -2.24 5.83
CA GLU A 471 -20.60 -2.42 5.08
C GLU A 471 -20.42 -2.13 3.58
N HIS A 472 -19.69 -1.06 3.24
CA HIS A 472 -19.36 -0.74 1.85
C HIS A 472 -18.47 -1.82 1.19
N LEU A 473 -17.51 -2.39 1.93
CA LEU A 473 -16.68 -3.49 1.45
C LEU A 473 -17.49 -4.78 1.25
N GLN A 474 -18.45 -5.08 2.13
CA GLN A 474 -19.35 -6.23 1.98
C GLN A 474 -20.23 -6.10 0.73
N PHE A 475 -20.81 -4.92 0.50
CA PHE A 475 -21.60 -4.65 -0.70
C PHE A 475 -20.78 -4.83 -2.00
N LEU A 476 -19.54 -4.32 -2.01
CA LEU A 476 -18.62 -4.55 -3.14
C LEU A 476 -18.28 -6.03 -3.30
N ALA A 477 -18.02 -6.75 -2.21
CA ALA A 477 -17.74 -8.18 -2.25
C ALA A 477 -18.91 -8.98 -2.84
N GLU A 478 -20.15 -8.66 -2.47
CA GLU A 478 -21.34 -9.31 -3.01
C GLU A 478 -21.52 -9.02 -4.51
N THR A 479 -21.34 -7.75 -4.91
CA THR A 479 -21.38 -7.35 -6.33
C THR A 479 -20.30 -8.06 -7.16
N THR A 480 -19.09 -8.23 -6.60
CA THR A 480 -18.01 -8.97 -7.27
C THR A 480 -18.26 -10.48 -7.33
N ARG A 481 -18.96 -11.05 -6.34
CA ARG A 481 -19.31 -12.47 -6.32
C ARG A 481 -20.25 -12.82 -7.46
N ASP A 482 -21.27 -12.00 -7.70
CA ASP A 482 -22.21 -12.19 -8.82
C ASP A 482 -21.51 -12.03 -10.18
N ALA A 483 -20.63 -11.03 -10.29
CA ALA A 483 -19.82 -10.86 -11.49
C ALA A 483 -18.89 -12.07 -11.74
N ASN A 484 -18.27 -12.62 -10.69
CA ASN A 484 -17.43 -13.81 -10.77
C ASN A 484 -18.24 -15.07 -11.14
N ALA A 485 -19.47 -15.22 -10.65
CA ALA A 485 -20.34 -16.33 -11.02
C ALA A 485 -20.72 -16.29 -12.51
N GLN A 486 -20.98 -15.10 -13.07
CA GLN A 486 -21.19 -14.94 -14.51
C GLN A 486 -19.93 -15.25 -15.32
N ILE A 487 -18.74 -14.88 -14.81
CA ILE A 487 -17.46 -15.18 -15.45
C ILE A 487 -17.19 -16.68 -15.48
N SER A 488 -17.39 -17.38 -14.36
CA SER A 488 -17.17 -18.83 -14.31
C SER A 488 -17.96 -19.58 -15.37
N LYS A 489 -19.20 -19.11 -15.67
CA LYS A 489 -20.02 -19.68 -16.75
C LYS A 489 -19.42 -19.41 -18.14
N VAL A 490 -18.85 -18.23 -18.36
CA VAL A 490 -18.19 -17.90 -19.64
C VAL A 490 -16.86 -18.64 -19.78
N ASP A 491 -16.07 -18.72 -18.72
CA ASP A 491 -14.82 -19.49 -18.68
C ASP A 491 -15.11 -20.98 -18.95
N GLU A 492 -16.16 -21.53 -18.36
CA GLU A 492 -16.58 -22.92 -18.61
C GLU A 492 -17.00 -23.12 -20.08
N ILE A 493 -17.66 -22.15 -20.71
CA ILE A 493 -17.99 -22.22 -22.15
C ILE A 493 -16.73 -22.13 -23.03
N VAL A 494 -15.76 -21.28 -22.67
CA VAL A 494 -14.52 -21.10 -23.44
C VAL A 494 -13.54 -22.28 -23.25
N THR A 495 -13.58 -22.94 -22.09
CA THR A 495 -12.65 -24.02 -21.73
C THR A 495 -13.25 -25.42 -21.80
N SER A 496 -14.57 -25.56 -21.93
CA SER A 496 -15.21 -26.87 -22.12
C SER A 496 -14.70 -27.52 -23.41
N PRO A 497 -14.08 -28.71 -23.33
CA PRO A 497 -13.59 -29.45 -24.49
C PRO A 497 -14.72 -30.14 -25.31
N GLU A 498 -15.98 -30.00 -24.89
CA GLU A 498 -17.06 -30.82 -25.43
C GLU A 498 -17.66 -30.21 -26.72
N GLU A 499 -17.40 -30.93 -27.82
CA GLU A 499 -18.11 -30.98 -29.11
C GLU A 499 -17.48 -30.36 -30.35
N ASN A 500 -16.45 -29.53 -30.27
CA ASN A 500 -15.68 -29.14 -31.46
C ASN A 500 -14.27 -29.70 -31.41
N TRP A 501 -13.93 -30.57 -32.36
CA TRP A 501 -12.56 -31.00 -32.65
C TRP A 501 -11.71 -29.85 -33.23
N LEU A 502 -11.95 -28.62 -32.79
CA LEU A 502 -11.11 -27.47 -33.08
C LEU A 502 -9.72 -27.75 -32.50
N ASP A 503 -8.72 -27.40 -33.31
CA ASP A 503 -7.33 -27.84 -33.19
C ASP A 503 -6.84 -27.76 -31.74
N HIS A 504 -6.27 -28.86 -31.24
CA HIS A 504 -5.61 -28.93 -29.92
C HIS A 504 -4.62 -27.79 -29.68
N GLU A 505 -4.04 -27.25 -30.75
CA GLU A 505 -3.19 -26.06 -30.73
C GLU A 505 -3.93 -24.79 -30.29
N GLU A 506 -5.18 -24.56 -30.72
CA GLU A 506 -5.95 -23.38 -30.32
C GLU A 506 -6.28 -23.40 -28.83
N HIS A 507 -6.64 -24.57 -28.29
CA HIS A 507 -6.85 -24.74 -26.86
C HIS A 507 -5.56 -24.50 -26.06
N LYS A 508 -4.43 -25.02 -26.55
CA LYS A 508 -3.12 -24.78 -25.92
C LYS A 508 -2.77 -23.29 -25.89
N LEU A 509 -3.00 -22.59 -27.01
CA LEU A 509 -2.77 -21.16 -27.11
C LEU A 509 -3.71 -20.35 -26.21
N ALA A 510 -5.00 -20.68 -26.18
CA ALA A 510 -5.96 -20.05 -25.28
C ALA A 510 -5.58 -20.24 -23.80
N HIS A 511 -5.08 -21.42 -23.45
CA HIS A 511 -4.57 -21.71 -22.11
C HIS A 511 -3.29 -20.91 -21.80
N GLU A 512 -2.36 -20.77 -22.74
CA GLU A 512 -1.16 -19.96 -22.57
C GLU A 512 -1.47 -18.46 -22.41
N ILE A 513 -2.43 -17.93 -23.18
CA ILE A 513 -2.96 -16.56 -23.00
C ILE A 513 -3.55 -16.41 -21.60
N THR A 514 -4.33 -17.40 -21.16
CA THR A 514 -4.94 -17.41 -19.84
C THR A 514 -3.90 -17.38 -18.73
N GLN A 515 -2.88 -18.22 -18.80
CA GLN A 515 -1.79 -18.27 -17.82
C GLN A 515 -0.99 -16.97 -17.78
N THR A 516 -0.71 -16.36 -18.94
CA THR A 516 0.00 -15.07 -18.99
C THR A 516 -0.82 -13.93 -18.38
N ASP A 517 -2.14 -13.91 -18.60
CA ASP A 517 -3.05 -12.95 -17.96
C ASP A 517 -3.16 -13.14 -16.43
N GLU A 518 -3.09 -14.39 -15.94
CA GLU A 518 -3.12 -14.72 -14.51
C GLU A 518 -1.81 -14.36 -13.79
N LEU A 519 -0.67 -14.55 -14.46
CA LEU A 519 0.66 -14.21 -13.96
C LEU A 519 1.07 -12.76 -14.23
N TYR A 520 0.13 -11.94 -14.75
CA TYR A 520 0.39 -10.56 -15.09
C TYR A 520 0.83 -9.75 -13.87
N THR A 521 2.02 -9.15 -13.99
CA THR A 521 2.60 -8.26 -12.97
C THR A 521 2.79 -6.88 -13.58
N PRO A 522 2.03 -5.86 -13.15
CA PRO A 522 2.24 -4.47 -13.57
C PRO A 522 3.67 -3.98 -13.35
N ALA A 523 4.10 -3.02 -14.16
CA ALA A 523 5.42 -2.42 -13.97
C ALA A 523 5.48 -1.56 -12.69
N GLU A 524 6.65 -1.51 -12.03
CA GLU A 524 6.80 -0.86 -10.70
C GLU A 524 6.33 0.61 -10.69
N HIS A 525 6.68 1.38 -11.72
CA HIS A 525 6.29 2.78 -11.87
C HIS A 525 4.77 2.99 -12.03
N VAL A 526 4.04 1.95 -12.42
CA VAL A 526 2.60 2.00 -12.63
C VAL A 526 1.86 1.99 -11.29
N TYR A 527 2.43 1.37 -10.25
CA TYR A 527 1.88 1.40 -8.89
C TYR A 527 1.89 2.79 -8.26
N ALA A 528 2.72 3.70 -8.76
CA ALA A 528 2.77 5.09 -8.26
C ALA A 528 1.46 5.86 -8.52
N SER A 529 0.62 5.40 -9.45
CA SER A 529 -0.65 6.06 -9.77
C SER A 529 -1.74 5.05 -10.14
N THR A 530 -2.85 5.08 -9.41
CA THR A 530 -4.03 4.26 -9.71
C THR A 530 -4.51 4.47 -11.16
N ALA A 531 -4.38 5.68 -11.71
CA ALA A 531 -4.77 5.96 -13.09
C ALA A 531 -3.86 5.25 -14.11
N LEU A 532 -2.56 5.17 -13.84
CA LEU A 532 -1.63 4.41 -14.69
C LEU A 532 -1.92 2.91 -14.59
N LEU A 533 -2.15 2.38 -13.40
CA LEU A 533 -2.50 0.98 -13.19
C LEU A 533 -3.77 0.60 -13.94
N MET A 534 -4.82 1.41 -13.80
CA MET A 534 -6.07 1.19 -14.52
C MET A 534 -5.85 1.28 -16.04
N LYS A 535 -5.04 2.23 -16.53
CA LYS A 535 -4.74 2.36 -17.96
C LYS A 535 -4.02 1.13 -18.50
N GLU A 536 -3.05 0.60 -17.76
CA GLU A 536 -2.28 -0.58 -18.16
C GLU A 536 -3.16 -1.85 -18.14
N VAL A 537 -3.89 -2.07 -17.06
CA VAL A 537 -4.79 -3.24 -16.88
C VAL A 537 -5.92 -3.23 -17.91
N MET A 538 -6.56 -2.07 -18.13
CA MET A 538 -7.65 -1.92 -19.10
C MET A 538 -7.14 -2.05 -20.54
N GLY A 539 -5.95 -1.56 -20.86
CA GLY A 539 -5.44 -1.56 -22.22
C GLY A 539 -6.31 -0.70 -23.19
N PRO A 540 -6.36 -1.04 -24.49
CA PRO A 540 -6.96 -0.20 -25.53
C PRO A 540 -8.48 -0.07 -25.38
N SER A 541 -9.09 1.10 -25.64
CA SER A 541 -10.56 1.24 -25.51
C SER A 541 -11.32 0.24 -26.41
N LEU A 542 -12.34 -0.41 -25.84
CA LEU A 542 -13.20 -1.34 -26.58
C LEU A 542 -14.17 -0.63 -27.53
N GLU A 543 -14.46 0.65 -27.30
CA GLU A 543 -15.39 1.44 -28.12
C GLU A 543 -14.89 1.61 -29.55
N ASN A 544 -13.57 1.77 -29.69
CA ASN A 544 -12.89 1.93 -30.98
C ASN A 544 -12.17 0.65 -31.43
N TYR A 545 -12.44 -0.48 -30.77
CA TYR A 545 -11.75 -1.73 -31.05
C TYR A 545 -12.29 -2.38 -32.31
N SER A 546 -11.44 -2.50 -33.33
CA SER A 546 -11.76 -3.23 -34.56
C SER A 546 -11.12 -4.61 -34.52
N ALA A 547 -11.93 -5.66 -34.51
CA ALA A 547 -11.47 -7.05 -34.63
C ALA A 547 -11.08 -7.42 -36.07
N LYS A 548 -10.68 -6.45 -36.89
CA LYS A 548 -10.32 -6.68 -38.29
C LYS A 548 -8.91 -7.26 -38.36
N GLU A 549 -8.79 -8.41 -38.99
CA GLU A 549 -7.51 -9.06 -39.22
C GLU A 549 -6.61 -8.23 -40.15
N GLY A 550 -5.32 -8.18 -39.81
CA GLY A 550 -4.28 -7.59 -40.64
C GLY A 550 -3.58 -8.64 -41.49
N PHE A 551 -3.24 -8.30 -42.73
CA PHE A 551 -2.49 -9.19 -43.62
C PHE A 551 -1.29 -8.42 -44.20
N PHE A 552 -0.11 -9.00 -44.08
CA PHE A 552 1.14 -8.52 -44.67
C PHE A 552 1.70 -9.65 -45.50
N SER A 553 1.73 -9.49 -46.82
CA SER A 553 2.28 -10.50 -47.70
C SER A 553 3.00 -9.87 -48.85
N GLU A 554 4.13 -10.46 -49.22
CA GLU A 554 4.89 -10.08 -50.39
C GLU A 554 5.34 -11.36 -51.08
N ARG A 555 5.17 -11.39 -52.40
CA ARG A 555 5.63 -12.49 -53.25
C ARG A 555 6.93 -12.07 -53.91
N ASP A 556 7.87 -12.99 -54.00
CA ASP A 556 9.18 -12.83 -54.60
C ASP A 556 10.00 -11.71 -53.93
N ALA A 557 9.89 -11.59 -52.60
CA ALA A 557 10.71 -10.68 -51.83
C ALA A 557 12.19 -11.09 -51.99
N THR A 558 13.02 -10.13 -52.39
CA THR A 558 14.44 -10.40 -52.69
C THR A 558 15.35 -9.85 -51.59
N VAL A 559 16.21 -10.71 -51.05
CA VAL A 559 17.24 -10.35 -50.07
C VAL A 559 18.62 -10.59 -50.67
N HIS A 560 19.33 -9.50 -50.96
CA HIS A 560 20.70 -9.56 -51.48
C HIS A 560 21.68 -10.10 -50.43
N ALA A 561 22.77 -10.73 -50.89
CA ALA A 561 23.85 -11.20 -50.02
C ALA A 561 24.36 -10.08 -49.08
N GLY A 562 24.44 -10.38 -47.78
CA GLY A 562 24.83 -9.43 -46.73
C GLY A 562 23.74 -8.43 -46.30
N ASN A 563 22.60 -8.39 -46.97
CA ASN A 563 21.49 -7.52 -46.59
C ASN A 563 20.48 -8.25 -45.70
N THR A 564 19.70 -7.46 -44.96
CA THR A 564 18.59 -7.93 -44.12
C THR A 564 17.30 -7.23 -44.54
N LEU A 565 16.29 -7.99 -44.95
CA LEU A 565 14.93 -7.47 -45.11
C LEU A 565 14.24 -7.49 -43.74
N SER A 566 13.66 -6.37 -43.35
CA SER A 566 12.92 -6.24 -42.09
C SER A 566 11.49 -5.81 -42.36
N VAL A 567 10.53 -6.62 -41.92
CA VAL A 567 9.10 -6.35 -42.06
C VAL A 567 8.54 -5.98 -40.68
N PRO A 568 8.28 -4.69 -40.41
CA PRO A 568 7.67 -4.26 -39.16
C PRO A 568 6.16 -4.48 -39.18
N VAL A 569 5.65 -5.18 -38.17
CA VAL A 569 4.22 -5.48 -37.99
C VAL A 569 3.80 -4.93 -36.62
N ARG A 570 2.88 -3.96 -36.60
CA ARG A 570 2.40 -3.37 -35.35
C ARG A 570 1.29 -4.22 -34.73
N VAL A 571 1.47 -4.58 -33.46
CA VAL A 571 0.50 -5.31 -32.64
C VAL A 571 0.02 -4.36 -31.55
N SER A 572 -1.21 -3.87 -31.67
CA SER A 572 -1.78 -2.88 -30.75
C SER A 572 -2.37 -3.51 -29.49
N THR A 573 -2.75 -4.78 -29.53
CA THR A 573 -3.61 -5.40 -28.53
C THR A 573 -2.98 -6.67 -27.95
N PRO A 574 -2.95 -6.83 -26.61
CA PRO A 574 -2.42 -8.05 -25.99
C PRO A 574 -3.32 -9.24 -26.31
N GLY A 575 -2.75 -10.44 -26.45
CA GLY A 575 -3.49 -11.64 -26.87
C GLY A 575 -3.75 -11.70 -28.38
N THR A 576 -3.12 -10.83 -29.18
CA THR A 576 -3.14 -10.94 -30.64
C THR A 576 -2.30 -12.13 -31.08
N ILE A 577 -2.84 -12.87 -32.03
CA ILE A 577 -2.19 -14.03 -32.62
C ILE A 577 -1.55 -13.59 -33.93
N VAL A 578 -0.25 -13.84 -34.07
CA VAL A 578 0.49 -13.55 -35.29
C VAL A 578 0.88 -14.87 -35.94
N GLU A 579 0.15 -15.22 -36.99
CA GLU A 579 0.44 -16.37 -37.84
C GLU A 579 1.38 -15.92 -38.95
N PHE A 580 2.45 -16.66 -39.20
CA PHE A 580 3.28 -16.41 -40.37
C PHE A 580 3.56 -17.71 -41.12
N SER A 581 3.59 -17.58 -42.44
CA SER A 581 4.00 -18.63 -43.37
C SER A 581 5.07 -18.06 -44.27
N ILE A 582 6.21 -18.75 -44.31
CA ILE A 582 7.36 -18.37 -45.12
C ILE A 582 7.64 -19.53 -46.07
N GLU A 583 7.65 -19.22 -47.36
CA GLU A 583 8.01 -20.15 -48.42
C GLU A 583 9.34 -19.72 -49.04
N LYS A 584 10.29 -20.64 -48.98
CA LYS A 584 11.65 -20.47 -49.47
C LYS A 584 11.70 -20.94 -50.93
N LYS A 585 11.94 -20.01 -51.86
CA LYS A 585 12.10 -20.35 -53.29
C LYS A 585 13.52 -20.73 -53.68
N SER A 586 14.51 -20.25 -52.92
CA SER A 586 15.93 -20.34 -53.29
C SER A 586 16.83 -20.79 -52.12
N TYR A 587 17.96 -20.13 -51.85
CA TYR A 587 18.98 -20.53 -50.86
C TYR A 587 18.52 -20.35 -49.40
N ASP A 588 19.25 -20.96 -48.48
CA ASP A 588 19.04 -20.77 -47.03
C ASP A 588 19.24 -19.30 -46.63
N PHE A 589 18.41 -18.81 -45.72
CA PHE A 589 18.54 -17.47 -45.13
C PHE A 589 18.33 -17.54 -43.62
N GLY A 590 18.84 -16.56 -42.88
CA GLY A 590 18.58 -16.39 -41.46
C GLY A 590 17.20 -15.77 -41.23
N PHE A 591 16.42 -16.35 -40.32
CA PHE A 591 15.13 -15.81 -39.92
C PHE A 591 15.11 -15.52 -38.42
N ALA A 592 14.66 -14.32 -38.04
CA ALA A 592 14.51 -13.91 -36.65
C ALA A 592 13.24 -13.07 -36.46
N ILE A 593 12.70 -13.09 -35.24
CA ILE A 593 11.56 -12.25 -34.86
C ILE A 593 11.95 -11.51 -33.58
N THR A 594 11.85 -10.18 -33.63
CA THR A 594 12.15 -9.31 -32.48
C THR A 594 10.93 -8.44 -32.21
N ALA A 595 10.42 -8.42 -30.98
CA ALA A 595 9.38 -7.49 -30.55
C ALA A 595 10.00 -6.25 -29.92
N PHE A 596 9.60 -5.07 -30.40
CA PHE A 596 9.93 -3.78 -29.83
C PHE A 596 8.70 -3.26 -29.08
N MET A 597 8.74 -3.30 -27.75
CA MET A 597 7.65 -2.78 -26.93
C MET A 597 7.63 -1.26 -27.00
N ASP A 598 6.44 -0.64 -26.94
CA ASP A 598 6.32 0.83 -26.94
C ASP A 598 7.01 1.47 -25.71
N GLY A 599 7.29 0.68 -24.66
CA GLY A 599 8.11 1.06 -23.49
C GLY A 599 9.63 1.06 -23.72
N GLY A 600 10.11 0.74 -24.93
CA GLY A 600 11.54 0.71 -25.28
C GLY A 600 12.24 -0.62 -25.02
N THR A 601 11.60 -1.56 -24.33
CA THR A 601 12.12 -2.92 -24.13
C THR A 601 12.10 -3.71 -25.44
N VAL A 602 13.17 -4.45 -25.71
CA VAL A 602 13.31 -5.27 -26.92
C VAL A 602 13.39 -6.74 -26.51
N GLU A 603 12.45 -7.55 -26.99
CA GLU A 603 12.36 -8.98 -26.69
C GLU A 603 12.61 -9.82 -27.95
N LYS A 604 13.50 -10.80 -27.84
CA LYS A 604 13.81 -11.73 -28.95
C LYS A 604 12.87 -12.92 -28.86
N ILE A 605 11.80 -12.88 -29.66
CA ILE A 605 10.82 -13.99 -29.72
C ILE A 605 11.44 -15.21 -30.43
N LYS A 606 12.14 -14.97 -31.54
CA LYS A 606 12.86 -16.01 -32.27
C LYS A 606 14.26 -15.53 -32.60
N GLU A 607 15.26 -16.20 -32.04
CA GLU A 607 16.66 -15.93 -32.37
C GLU A 607 16.94 -16.24 -33.84
N ILE A 608 17.94 -15.52 -34.39
CA ILE A 608 18.32 -15.68 -35.79
C ILE A 608 18.84 -17.09 -36.03
N SER A 609 18.10 -17.87 -36.80
CA SER A 609 18.45 -19.25 -37.14
C SER A 609 18.33 -19.48 -38.65
N SER A 610 19.12 -20.41 -39.19
CA SER A 610 19.06 -20.74 -40.61
C SER A 610 17.75 -21.42 -40.95
N PHE A 611 17.06 -20.87 -41.94
CA PHE A 611 15.77 -21.37 -42.42
C PHE A 611 16.00 -22.39 -43.54
N GLY A 612 16.15 -23.66 -43.15
CA GLY A 612 16.46 -24.76 -44.07
C GLY A 612 15.25 -25.33 -44.82
N LYS A 613 14.03 -25.18 -44.26
CA LYS A 613 12.81 -25.81 -44.78
C LYS A 613 12.30 -25.11 -46.05
N LYS A 614 11.66 -25.86 -46.96
CA LYS A 614 11.01 -25.29 -48.16
C LYS A 614 9.85 -24.39 -47.78
N THR A 615 9.05 -24.84 -46.82
CA THR A 615 7.94 -24.09 -46.24
C THR A 615 7.99 -24.29 -44.74
N ASP A 616 7.77 -23.22 -43.99
CA ASP A 616 7.54 -23.28 -42.54
C ASP A 616 6.39 -22.32 -42.25
N SER A 617 5.43 -22.81 -41.47
CA SER A 617 4.34 -22.02 -40.94
C SER A 617 4.34 -22.19 -39.45
N GLU A 618 4.34 -21.08 -38.73
CA GLU A 618 4.35 -21.09 -37.28
C GLU A 618 3.41 -19.98 -36.78
N ARG A 619 2.72 -20.29 -35.68
CA ARG A 619 1.75 -19.41 -35.03
C ARG A 619 2.40 -18.92 -33.75
N ILE A 620 2.60 -17.61 -33.65
CA ILE A 620 3.12 -16.97 -32.45
C ILE A 620 1.98 -16.25 -31.78
N VAL A 621 1.78 -16.53 -30.50
CA VAL A 621 0.86 -15.77 -29.68
C VAL A 621 1.63 -14.69 -28.96
N VAL A 622 1.15 -13.45 -29.07
CA VAL A 622 1.72 -12.33 -28.34
C VAL A 622 1.14 -12.36 -26.93
N PRO A 623 1.95 -12.63 -25.90
CA PRO A 623 1.45 -12.82 -24.54
C PRO A 623 0.83 -11.54 -23.98
N ALA A 624 -0.03 -11.71 -22.98
CA ALA A 624 -0.66 -10.61 -22.31
C ALA A 624 0.36 -9.78 -21.51
N GLY A 625 0.65 -8.57 -21.98
CA GLY A 625 1.66 -7.67 -21.40
C GLY A 625 2.68 -7.15 -22.42
N CYS A 626 2.89 -7.88 -23.53
CA CYS A 626 3.83 -7.45 -24.57
C CYS A 626 3.25 -6.40 -25.54
N ALA A 627 1.97 -6.05 -25.45
CA ALA A 627 1.33 -5.08 -26.34
C ALA A 627 0.99 -3.77 -25.60
N PRO A 628 1.11 -2.59 -26.25
CA PRO A 628 1.42 -2.41 -27.67
C PRO A 628 2.91 -2.60 -28.01
N CYS A 629 3.19 -3.31 -29.10
CA CYS A 629 4.54 -3.52 -29.62
C CYS A 629 4.60 -3.55 -31.16
N THR A 630 5.81 -3.44 -31.70
CA THR A 630 6.11 -3.66 -33.11
C THR A 630 6.96 -4.91 -33.26
N MET A 631 6.42 -5.96 -33.87
CA MET A 631 7.15 -7.18 -34.20
C MET A 631 7.92 -6.97 -35.52
N GLN A 632 9.23 -7.13 -35.48
CA GLN A 632 10.11 -7.03 -36.64
C GLN A 632 10.51 -8.44 -37.09
N PHE A 633 10.00 -8.84 -38.26
CA PHE A 633 10.39 -10.08 -38.94
C PHE A 633 11.64 -9.78 -39.76
N LYS A 634 12.76 -10.40 -39.39
CA LYS A 634 14.07 -10.18 -40.03
C LYS A 634 14.45 -11.39 -40.86
N PHE A 635 14.69 -11.15 -42.14
CA PHE A 635 15.18 -12.11 -43.11
C PHE A 635 16.60 -11.67 -43.51
N ALA A 636 17.63 -12.32 -42.98
CA ALA A 636 19.02 -11.97 -43.19
C ALA A 636 19.69 -12.96 -44.14
N ASN A 637 20.24 -12.49 -45.25
CA ASN A 637 20.99 -13.34 -46.17
C ASN A 637 22.50 -13.33 -45.82
N ASN A 638 22.83 -13.90 -44.66
CA ASN A 638 24.21 -13.98 -44.16
C ASN A 638 24.96 -15.22 -44.65
N TYR A 639 24.24 -16.19 -45.24
CA TYR A 639 24.80 -17.48 -45.64
C TYR A 639 25.23 -17.53 -47.11
N SER A 640 24.73 -16.62 -47.96
CA SER A 640 25.13 -16.57 -49.36
C SER A 640 26.44 -15.79 -49.54
N THR A 641 27.44 -16.43 -50.16
CA THR A 641 28.76 -15.86 -50.41
C THR A 641 28.92 -15.29 -51.83
N LEU A 642 27.94 -15.50 -52.73
CA LEU A 642 28.12 -15.39 -54.19
C LEU A 642 27.21 -14.36 -54.88
N LEU A 643 26.94 -13.19 -54.28
CA LEU A 643 26.01 -12.17 -54.84
C LEU A 643 24.59 -12.72 -55.12
N GLU A 644 24.27 -13.94 -54.65
CA GLU A 644 23.02 -14.60 -54.96
C GLU A 644 21.89 -13.92 -54.19
N LYS A 645 20.79 -13.72 -54.89
CA LYS A 645 19.58 -13.14 -54.30
C LYS A 645 18.75 -14.28 -53.75
N VAL A 646 18.41 -14.21 -52.47
CA VAL A 646 17.41 -15.09 -51.89
C VAL A 646 16.04 -14.52 -52.25
N GLN A 647 15.25 -15.30 -52.99
CA GLN A 647 13.82 -15.09 -53.19
C GLN A 647 13.03 -15.89 -52.15
N LEU A 648 12.09 -15.22 -51.49
CA LEU A 648 11.16 -15.82 -50.55
C LEU A 648 9.78 -15.19 -50.68
N ASP A 649 8.76 -15.97 -50.36
CA ASP A 649 7.39 -15.49 -50.20
C ASP A 649 7.07 -15.50 -48.71
N TYR A 650 6.46 -14.43 -48.20
CA TYR A 650 5.98 -14.41 -46.83
C TYR A 650 4.52 -13.97 -46.78
N LYS A 651 3.78 -14.55 -45.83
CA LYS A 651 2.42 -14.18 -45.48
C LYS A 651 2.32 -14.14 -43.96
N ILE A 652 2.13 -12.95 -43.41
CA ILE A 652 1.95 -12.69 -41.99
C ILE A 652 0.50 -12.24 -41.80
N ARG A 653 -0.25 -12.95 -40.96
CA ARG A 653 -1.63 -12.65 -40.59
C ARG A 653 -1.65 -12.28 -39.11
N VAL A 654 -2.23 -11.13 -38.81
CA VAL A 654 -2.39 -10.60 -37.46
C VAL A 654 -3.86 -10.72 -37.10
N ILE A 655 -4.18 -11.66 -36.21
CA ILE A 655 -5.54 -11.96 -35.77
C ILE A 655 -5.74 -11.30 -34.40
N PRO A 656 -6.43 -10.15 -34.34
CA PRO A 656 -6.70 -9.48 -33.08
C PRO A 656 -7.70 -10.33 -32.26
N PRO A 657 -7.60 -10.36 -30.92
CA PRO A 657 -8.46 -11.20 -30.08
C PRO A 657 -9.93 -10.75 -30.14
N SER A 658 -10.87 -11.61 -29.75
CA SER A 658 -12.26 -11.16 -29.65
C SER A 658 -12.42 -10.10 -28.54
N ALA A 659 -13.44 -9.24 -28.64
CA ALA A 659 -13.71 -8.25 -27.59
C ALA A 659 -14.03 -8.91 -26.24
N GLU A 660 -14.60 -10.12 -26.24
CA GLU A 660 -14.88 -10.90 -25.04
C GLU A 660 -13.60 -11.43 -24.41
N THR A 661 -12.68 -11.96 -25.22
CA THR A 661 -11.34 -12.37 -24.79
C THR A 661 -10.59 -11.21 -24.15
N ILE A 662 -10.67 -10.00 -24.73
CA ILE A 662 -10.07 -8.80 -24.12
C ILE A 662 -10.72 -8.48 -22.77
N LYS A 663 -12.05 -8.50 -22.66
CA LYS A 663 -12.76 -8.23 -21.38
C LYS A 663 -12.36 -9.24 -20.31
N LEU A 664 -12.24 -10.51 -20.68
CA LEU A 664 -11.83 -11.59 -19.79
C LEU A 664 -10.37 -11.41 -19.32
N GLY A 665 -9.46 -11.14 -20.26
CA GLY A 665 -8.07 -10.85 -19.93
C GLY A 665 -7.90 -9.64 -19.01
N ARG A 666 -8.65 -8.54 -19.25
CA ARG A 666 -8.66 -7.38 -18.33
C ARG A 666 -9.04 -7.77 -16.91
N ARG A 667 -10.06 -8.63 -16.76
CA ARG A 667 -10.54 -9.07 -15.45
C ARG A 667 -9.49 -9.92 -14.75
N ARG A 668 -8.85 -10.84 -15.47
CA ARG A 668 -7.76 -11.67 -14.93
C ARG A 668 -6.56 -10.83 -14.51
N ARG A 669 -6.12 -9.91 -15.35
CA ARG A 669 -5.06 -8.95 -15.00
C ARG A 669 -5.42 -8.06 -13.82
N ALA A 670 -6.66 -7.56 -13.76
CA ALA A 670 -7.14 -6.78 -12.63
C ALA A 670 -7.13 -7.59 -11.33
N LYS A 671 -7.58 -8.85 -11.39
CA LYS A 671 -7.57 -9.77 -10.25
C LYS A 671 -6.13 -10.06 -9.78
N SER A 672 -5.22 -10.33 -10.70
CA SER A 672 -3.81 -10.57 -10.36
C SER A 672 -3.15 -9.32 -9.75
N SER A 673 -3.40 -8.15 -10.36
CA SER A 673 -2.92 -6.86 -9.82
C SER A 673 -3.46 -6.57 -8.42
N LEU A 674 -4.73 -6.89 -8.18
CA LEU A 674 -5.38 -6.73 -6.88
C LEU A 674 -4.78 -7.68 -5.84
N GLN A 675 -4.57 -8.95 -6.19
CA GLN A 675 -3.91 -9.93 -5.31
C GLN A 675 -2.51 -9.49 -4.91
N LEU A 676 -1.74 -8.94 -5.86
CA LEU A 676 -0.41 -8.40 -5.54
C LEU A 676 -0.51 -7.23 -4.56
N LEU A 677 -1.42 -6.27 -4.79
CA LEU A 677 -1.65 -5.14 -3.88
C LEU A 677 -2.09 -5.59 -2.49
N GLU A 678 -2.96 -6.60 -2.39
CA GLU A 678 -3.37 -7.18 -1.11
C GLU A 678 -2.21 -7.83 -0.37
N SER A 679 -1.33 -8.53 -1.08
CA SER A 679 -0.13 -9.13 -0.49
C SER A 679 0.84 -8.07 0.03
N GLU A 680 1.06 -7.00 -0.73
CA GLU A 680 1.92 -5.88 -0.35
C GLU A 680 1.33 -5.10 0.85
N LEU A 681 0.02 -4.82 0.84
CA LEU A 681 -0.66 -4.20 1.98
C LEU A 681 -0.59 -5.07 3.24
N SER A 682 -0.66 -6.39 3.09
CA SER A 682 -0.53 -7.33 4.22
C SER A 682 0.89 -7.29 4.80
N SER A 683 1.91 -7.28 3.94
CA SER A 683 3.31 -7.09 4.33
C SER A 683 3.52 -5.76 5.07
N GLN A 684 3.01 -4.65 4.53
CA GLN A 684 3.10 -3.33 5.16
C GLN A 684 2.38 -3.26 6.52
N ARG A 685 1.23 -3.94 6.67
CA ARG A 685 0.54 -4.04 7.97
C ARG A 685 1.37 -4.80 9.00
N GLU A 686 2.07 -5.85 8.59
CA GLU A 686 2.96 -6.60 9.47
C GLU A 686 4.16 -5.75 9.91
N ILE A 687 4.76 -5.00 8.98
CA ILE A 687 5.83 -4.03 9.28
C ILE A 687 5.33 -2.95 10.25
N LEU A 688 4.13 -2.40 10.04
CA LEU A 688 3.55 -1.40 10.92
C LEU A 688 3.25 -1.96 12.31
N LYS A 689 2.76 -3.21 12.39
CA LYS A 689 2.51 -3.89 13.67
C LYS A 689 3.82 -4.10 14.46
N THR A 690 4.88 -4.54 13.80
CA THR A 690 6.19 -4.72 14.44
C THR A 690 6.80 -3.38 14.86
N SER A 691 6.72 -2.35 14.02
CA SER A 691 7.17 -1.00 14.37
C SER A 691 6.40 -0.42 15.55
N ASN A 692 5.07 -0.57 15.59
CA ASN A 692 4.25 -0.13 16.73
C ASN A 692 4.60 -0.87 18.03
N SER A 693 4.92 -2.18 17.96
CA SER A 693 5.38 -2.90 19.14
C SER A 693 6.73 -2.39 19.65
N GLN A 694 7.65 -2.02 18.76
CA GLN A 694 8.93 -1.40 19.13
C GLN A 694 8.74 -0.02 19.74
N VAL A 695 7.84 0.81 19.19
CA VAL A 695 7.50 2.12 19.77
C VAL A 695 6.94 1.94 21.18
N ALA A 696 6.04 0.97 21.40
CA ALA A 696 5.49 0.69 22.73
C ALA A 696 6.56 0.19 23.72
N GLU A 697 7.58 -0.55 23.27
CA GLU A 697 8.73 -0.95 24.10
C GLU A 697 9.60 0.26 24.47
N LEU A 698 9.91 1.13 23.51
CA LEU A 698 10.67 2.36 23.74
C LEU A 698 9.91 3.33 24.68
N GLU A 699 8.59 3.41 24.59
CA GLU A 699 7.76 4.19 25.50
C GLU A 699 7.83 3.64 26.94
N ARG A 700 7.80 2.31 27.12
CA ARG A 700 8.00 1.71 28.44
C ARG A 700 9.38 2.01 29.01
N GLU A 701 10.43 1.86 28.20
CA GLU A 701 11.81 2.19 28.61
C GLU A 701 11.94 3.68 28.98
N ALA A 702 11.33 4.58 28.22
CA ALA A 702 11.30 6.00 28.53
C ALA A 702 10.59 6.29 29.87
N MET A 703 9.47 5.61 30.15
CA MET A 703 8.77 5.72 31.45
C MET A 703 9.62 5.16 32.60
N GLU A 704 10.32 4.04 32.40
CA GLU A 704 11.22 3.46 33.40
C GLU A 704 12.39 4.40 33.71
N LEU A 705 13.02 4.98 32.69
CA LEU A 705 14.07 5.98 32.85
C LEU A 705 13.55 7.25 33.55
N GLN A 706 12.35 7.71 33.21
CA GLN A 706 11.72 8.85 33.89
C GLN A 706 11.48 8.56 35.38
N ASN A 707 11.00 7.37 35.72
CA ASN A 707 10.84 6.93 37.11
C ASN A 707 12.20 6.84 37.83
N GLU A 708 13.24 6.36 37.15
CA GLU A 708 14.59 6.33 37.72
C GLU A 708 15.13 7.74 37.99
N ILE A 709 14.88 8.70 37.09
CA ILE A 709 15.24 10.11 37.28
C ILE A 709 14.50 10.70 38.49
N ILE A 710 13.20 10.46 38.64
CA ILE A 710 12.41 10.92 39.80
C ILE A 710 12.98 10.33 41.10
N ASN A 711 13.25 9.03 41.11
CA ASN A 711 13.81 8.34 42.28
C ASN A 711 15.21 8.86 42.65
N LYS A 712 16.07 9.11 41.66
CA LYS A 712 17.39 9.73 41.88
C LYS A 712 17.27 11.17 42.35
N GLY A 713 16.32 11.93 41.79
CA GLY A 713 15.99 13.30 42.21
C GLY A 713 15.62 13.36 43.69
N ALA A 714 14.71 12.49 44.13
CA ALA A 714 14.31 12.39 45.54
C ALA A 714 15.49 12.06 46.48
N LYS A 715 16.42 11.19 46.06
CA LYS A 715 17.66 10.90 46.82
C LYS A 715 18.57 12.11 46.93
N VAL A 716 18.73 12.88 45.86
CA VAL A 716 19.54 14.11 45.85
C VAL A 716 18.92 15.17 46.78
N GLU A 717 17.60 15.33 46.76
CA GLU A 717 16.90 16.23 47.67
C GLU A 717 17.05 15.83 49.14
N ALA A 718 17.00 14.53 49.44
CA ALA A 718 17.26 14.02 50.79
C ALA A 718 18.68 14.34 51.25
N ILE A 719 19.69 14.12 50.38
CA ILE A 719 21.09 14.48 50.68
C ILE A 719 21.23 15.98 50.92
N ARG A 720 20.61 16.82 50.08
CA ARG A 720 20.62 18.28 50.25
C ARG A 720 19.99 18.70 51.58
N ALA A 721 18.88 18.08 51.98
CA ALA A 721 18.24 18.34 53.27
C ALA A 721 19.15 17.96 54.46
N ASP A 722 19.89 16.85 54.35
CA ASP A 722 20.86 16.45 55.36
C ASP A 722 22.10 17.35 55.40
N GLU A 723 22.59 17.83 54.25
CA GLU A 723 23.64 18.86 54.18
C GLU A 723 23.21 20.16 54.85
N GLU A 724 21.98 20.62 54.63
CA GLU A 724 21.43 21.80 55.31
C GLU A 724 21.32 21.61 56.83
N ARG A 725 20.91 20.42 57.28
CA ARG A 725 20.90 20.06 58.71
C ARG A 725 22.31 20.09 59.31
N LEU A 726 23.30 19.50 58.63
CA LEU A 726 24.70 19.51 59.04
C LEU A 726 25.26 20.94 59.08
N LYS A 727 24.95 21.77 58.08
CA LYS A 727 25.35 23.18 58.04
C LYS A 727 24.74 23.98 59.20
N LYS A 728 23.49 23.69 59.57
CA LYS A 728 22.83 24.30 60.74
C LYS A 728 23.47 23.86 62.06
N LEU A 729 23.84 22.58 62.19
CA LEU A 729 24.59 22.06 63.34
C LEU A 729 25.96 22.74 63.44
N MET A 730 26.73 22.80 62.35
CA MET A 730 28.02 23.49 62.29
C MET A 730 27.91 24.99 62.60
N GLY A 731 26.85 25.67 62.13
CA GLY A 731 26.59 27.07 62.47
C GLY A 731 26.24 27.29 63.94
N SER A 732 25.60 26.31 64.60
CA SER A 732 25.30 26.37 66.04
C SER A 732 26.52 26.08 66.93
N LEU A 733 27.49 25.32 66.41
CA LEU A 733 28.86 25.26 66.93
C LEU A 733 29.57 26.57 66.54
N GLY A 734 29.10 27.70 67.09
CA GLY A 734 29.71 29.01 66.87
C GLY A 734 31.21 28.95 67.15
N PRO A 735 32.02 29.89 66.61
CA PRO A 735 33.46 29.89 66.77
C PRO A 735 33.79 29.98 68.25
N GLN A 736 33.92 28.84 68.93
CA GLN A 736 34.63 28.73 70.17
C GLN A 736 36.04 29.11 69.79
N THR A 737 36.40 30.34 70.14
CA THR A 737 37.75 30.86 70.11
C THR A 737 38.64 29.84 70.83
N LEU A 738 39.23 28.93 70.07
CA LEU A 738 40.36 28.11 70.47
C LEU A 738 41.59 29.02 70.55
N THR A 739 41.52 30.07 71.36
CA THR A 739 42.69 30.74 71.93
C THR A 739 43.17 29.92 73.13
N LYS A 740 43.36 28.61 72.96
CA LYS A 740 44.28 27.88 73.82
C LYS A 740 45.64 28.01 73.14
N LYS A 741 46.42 29.00 73.60
CA LYS A 741 47.87 29.02 73.44
C LYS A 741 48.38 27.62 73.79
N VAL A 742 48.77 26.86 72.78
CA VAL A 742 49.56 25.65 72.98
C VAL A 742 50.97 26.17 73.25
N ASP A 743 51.36 26.19 74.52
CA ASP A 743 52.76 26.35 74.92
C ASP A 743 53.55 25.16 74.36
N SER A 744 54.17 25.35 73.19
CA SER A 744 55.02 24.39 72.50
C SER A 744 56.38 24.14 73.18
N GLY A 745 56.53 24.48 74.46
CA GLY A 745 57.82 24.52 75.16
C GLY A 745 58.18 23.33 76.05
N LYS A 746 57.43 22.22 76.08
CA LYS A 746 57.65 21.18 77.12
C LYS A 746 57.71 19.70 76.72
N PHE A 747 57.69 19.34 75.44
CA PHE A 747 57.70 17.93 75.03
C PHE A 747 58.88 17.52 74.13
N PHE A 748 60.06 18.14 74.32
CA PHE A 748 61.27 17.81 73.56
C PHE A 748 62.45 17.35 74.44
N ASN A 749 62.20 16.64 75.55
CA ASN A 749 63.26 16.10 76.41
C ASN A 749 63.13 14.63 76.82
N ASP A 750 62.20 13.87 76.23
CA ASP A 750 62.15 12.42 76.39
C ASP A 750 61.79 11.78 75.05
N PHE A 751 62.76 11.70 74.13
CA PHE A 751 62.96 10.58 73.19
C PHE A 751 64.24 10.76 72.36
#